data_AF-A0A871BHX8-F1
#
_entry.id   AF-A0A871BHX8-F1
#
_cell.length_a   1.000
_cell.length_b   1.000
_cell.length_c   1.000
_cell.angle_alpha   90.00
_cell.angle_beta   90.00
_cell.angle_gamma   90.00
#
_symmetry.space_group_name_H-M   'P 1'
#
loop_
_entity.id
_entity.type
_entity.pdbx_description
1 polymer ?
#
loop_
_entity_poly.entity_id
_entity_poly.type
_entity_poly.pdbx_seq_one_letter_code
_entity_poly.pdbx_strand_id
1 'polypeptide(L)'
;MGYRRALSFSWETRDTLAVLVIALTVSFLVGAAILGVSLGQQTTTISDEFGTSYHVERVDSPSSVADASGSDSDVRLVLVGATVDGTPATVVGVPPGVSELTVRGQTIDFPRPDPGTLAVVGGPPAGETVSLATDETATSVTVTDRSGHQVLRDGWYLTRAETVSAFEATEVVTIERTDGAPATPLLSALQFFVRGTDQLVRLLQLATLASGILVGVTTYSVIRLTVKERRPDIAVLRSTGATPRQIVGVYTLRAITLAAVGLALGYSIGVILVRAVLNAAVYAGLPTSLALALTPPVIQLLGLATAVLLVAGVVAGLTASYPEATKPLDRLSSSGQSADDQSRSPLAGLFETRLLGWEATVPTVATLSVFMGVVLLLSAVIGAVGPLSGVGQQTITEPDAPHPIASNVPESYASALRSQGVAVSPEILLFEVYRNTPFVARGVNYSAYESLAHTALTTGREPTGDDEALIGASLAEATGLGVGDTLVLGGSTTPGITRIEIVGRFAGTGVQDDQLLVSLDTARHLTGTGQGEVQFIRTSGLASGDANASTIVVTDATVTRRDGSFGVAVEATNLGLSDASRPVSVTLGDATAKTALSVPSRRSKTTFVAFETPPAGTVSLSVADVTKSVTVDERGRVVESLGVSVPASIPVGGAPRISVSRGGEPVANATVSVDGQRRTTDASGTARVRFNETGTYVVSARAGSQQRNTTVTVSEDATRRPVQTLSLSPQTPTLFTSPTVTARLTNPWTQRLNTTVTIRGPGTDVERAVSLAPGGSRRVSATLPQRPAGEYTVSSQVGASEPATLTYRVRGDERLATALAGSGRYTSGGGIAQAIQLVFGNLEVLLAAVVALVSLMTVGSTTAAFTRSTYGVRKTIGVYRATGARRTDILRLVLFDTLKVGLVASAAAFVIATAAVTALLSVGELRVFGVALTPAFSPGVIAGMVLAGLGLAVASACLATGYLLLQDPAALLVDRHIPTPEGEGSITNE
;
A
#
# COMPACT_ATOMS: atom_id res chain seq x y z
N MET A 1 -9.98 67.16 20.15
CA MET A 1 -9.58 65.74 19.91
C MET A 1 -10.59 64.69 20.41
N GLY A 2 -11.73 65.03 21.01
CA GLY A 2 -12.62 64.03 21.65
C GLY A 2 -13.52 63.19 20.73
N TYR A 3 -14.17 63.79 19.72
CA TYR A 3 -15.24 63.10 18.97
C TYR A 3 -14.73 62.05 17.96
N ARG A 4 -13.58 62.27 17.33
CA ARG A 4 -12.96 61.28 16.41
C ARG A 4 -12.58 59.99 17.13
N ARG A 5 -12.04 60.10 18.35
CA ARG A 5 -11.66 58.93 19.17
C ARG A 5 -12.91 58.18 19.66
N ALA A 6 -13.94 58.91 20.10
CA ALA A 6 -15.22 58.32 20.47
C ALA A 6 -15.85 57.54 19.30
N LEU A 7 -16.01 58.15 18.13
CA LEU A 7 -16.61 57.48 16.96
C LEU A 7 -15.80 56.29 16.41
N SER A 8 -14.49 56.28 16.62
CA SER A 8 -13.61 55.20 16.12
C SER A 8 -13.59 53.99 17.06
N PHE A 9 -13.83 54.19 18.36
CA PHE A 9 -13.64 53.17 19.40
C PHE A 9 -14.87 52.91 20.31
N SER A 10 -15.96 53.68 20.21
CA SER A 10 -17.21 53.39 20.91
C SER A 10 -17.98 52.28 20.17
N TRP A 11 -17.78 51.05 20.62
CA TRP A 11 -18.42 49.86 20.04
C TRP A 11 -19.76 49.60 20.73
N GLU A 12 -20.79 49.37 19.91
CA GLU A 12 -22.08 48.87 20.39
C GLU A 12 -22.10 47.34 20.35
N THR A 13 -23.12 46.71 20.94
CA THR A 13 -23.34 45.25 20.92
C THR A 13 -23.37 44.66 19.50
N ARG A 14 -23.57 45.50 18.47
CA ARG A 14 -23.56 45.10 17.05
C ARG A 14 -22.15 45.04 16.46
N ASP A 15 -21.25 45.94 16.90
CA ASP A 15 -19.84 45.92 16.48
C ASP A 15 -19.13 44.71 17.08
N THR A 16 -19.49 44.29 18.30
CA THR A 16 -18.95 43.07 18.93
C THR A 16 -19.40 41.80 18.21
N LEU A 17 -20.64 41.74 17.72
CA LEU A 17 -21.13 40.65 16.87
C LEU A 17 -20.35 40.57 15.55
N ALA A 18 -20.07 41.72 14.91
CA ALA A 18 -19.25 41.77 13.70
C ALA A 18 -17.82 41.26 13.95
N VAL A 19 -17.19 41.68 15.06
CA VAL A 19 -15.87 41.18 15.48
C VAL A 19 -15.90 39.68 15.75
N LEU A 20 -16.93 39.15 16.41
CA LEU A 20 -17.08 37.72 16.68
C LEU A 20 -17.17 36.89 15.40
N VAL A 21 -17.92 37.36 14.40
CA VAL A 21 -18.02 36.67 13.09
C VAL A 21 -16.68 36.64 12.37
N ILE A 22 -15.99 37.79 12.33
CA ILE A 22 -14.66 37.89 11.74
C ILE A 22 -13.69 36.97 12.50
N ALA A 23 -13.75 36.94 13.83
CA ALA A 23 -12.92 36.06 14.64
C ALA A 23 -13.18 34.57 14.36
N LEU A 24 -14.44 34.13 14.29
CA LEU A 24 -14.77 32.73 14.04
C LEU A 24 -14.37 32.28 12.62
N THR A 25 -14.56 33.14 11.62
CA THR A 25 -14.13 32.86 10.23
C THR A 25 -12.61 32.82 10.09
N VAL A 26 -11.89 33.77 10.71
CA VAL A 26 -10.42 33.76 10.78
C VAL A 26 -9.92 32.54 11.56
N SER A 27 -10.60 32.12 12.62
CA SER A 27 -10.18 30.96 13.42
C SER A 27 -10.17 29.66 12.62
N PHE A 28 -11.15 29.48 11.73
CA PHE A 28 -11.16 28.35 10.80
C PHE A 28 -10.00 28.43 9.81
N LEU A 29 -9.76 29.60 9.20
CA LEU A 29 -8.64 29.80 8.27
C LEU A 29 -7.30 29.48 8.92
N VAL A 30 -7.07 29.98 10.14
CA VAL A 30 -5.84 29.75 10.92
C VAL A 30 -5.73 28.27 11.32
N GLY A 31 -6.82 27.67 11.81
CA GLY A 31 -6.85 26.26 12.16
C GLY A 31 -6.57 25.33 10.97
N ALA A 32 -7.21 25.59 9.83
CA ALA A 32 -7.01 24.84 8.59
C ALA A 32 -5.58 25.00 8.05
N ALA A 33 -5.02 26.21 8.08
CA ALA A 33 -3.64 26.46 7.65
C ALA A 33 -2.61 25.75 8.54
N ILE A 34 -2.80 25.78 9.87
CA ILE A 34 -1.91 25.11 10.83
C ILE A 34 -1.98 23.59 10.67
N LEU A 35 -3.20 23.03 10.62
CA LEU A 35 -3.40 21.59 10.42
C LEU A 35 -2.83 21.12 9.08
N GLY A 36 -3.01 21.93 8.02
CA GLY A 36 -2.46 21.63 6.70
C GLY A 36 -0.93 21.60 6.67
N VAL A 37 -0.27 22.66 7.12
CA VAL A 37 1.20 22.76 6.98
C VAL A 37 1.94 21.81 7.92
N SER A 38 1.38 21.52 9.09
CA SER A 38 1.95 20.53 10.01
C SER A 38 2.08 19.13 9.37
N LEU A 39 1.18 18.77 8.44
CA LEU A 39 1.24 17.51 7.69
C LEU A 39 2.35 17.50 6.64
N GLY A 40 2.66 18.63 6.00
CA GLY A 40 3.64 18.69 4.91
C GLY A 40 5.11 18.66 5.37
N GLN A 41 5.41 19.14 6.57
CA GLN A 41 6.80 19.38 6.99
C GLN A 41 7.53 18.18 7.57
N GLN A 42 6.81 17.16 8.01
CA GLN A 42 7.43 15.90 8.42
C GLN A 42 8.11 15.19 7.24
N THR A 43 7.69 15.46 5.99
CA THR A 43 8.18 14.76 4.81
C THR A 43 9.29 15.51 4.07
N THR A 44 9.28 16.85 4.07
CA THR A 44 10.28 17.66 3.33
C THR A 44 11.68 17.60 3.94
N THR A 45 11.79 17.50 5.27
CA THR A 45 13.10 17.47 5.96
C THR A 45 13.91 16.21 5.65
N ILE A 46 13.24 15.12 5.28
CA ILE A 46 13.88 13.86 4.85
C ILE A 46 14.37 13.98 3.41
N SER A 47 13.68 14.75 2.56
CA SER A 47 14.04 14.93 1.15
C SER A 47 15.38 15.65 0.94
N ASP A 48 15.61 16.73 1.68
CA ASP A 48 16.78 17.60 1.50
C ASP A 48 18.10 16.91 1.88
N GLU A 49 18.05 15.84 2.69
CA GLU A 49 19.24 15.09 3.12
C GLU A 49 19.72 14.05 2.08
N PHE A 50 18.88 13.64 1.12
CA PHE A 50 19.17 12.53 0.20
C PHE A 50 19.25 12.91 -1.29
N GLY A 51 19.30 14.21 -1.60
CA GLY A 51 19.08 14.80 -2.93
C GLY A 51 20.16 14.64 -4.02
N THR A 52 20.82 13.49 -4.16
CA THR A 52 21.60 13.22 -5.40
C THR A 52 20.84 12.24 -6.30
N SER A 53 19.91 12.78 -7.11
CA SER A 53 19.05 11.98 -7.99
C SER A 53 19.75 11.74 -9.32
N TYR A 54 20.02 10.47 -9.66
CA TYR A 54 20.19 10.10 -11.06
C TYR A 54 18.81 9.94 -11.67
N HIS A 55 18.66 10.42 -12.89
CA HIS A 55 17.43 10.31 -13.66
C HIS A 55 17.68 9.45 -14.89
N VAL A 56 16.60 8.84 -15.35
CA VAL A 56 16.52 7.96 -16.50
C VAL A 56 15.65 8.67 -17.52
N GLU A 57 16.27 9.10 -18.61
CA GLU A 57 15.57 9.76 -19.72
C GLU A 57 15.51 8.82 -20.92
N ARG A 58 14.31 8.72 -21.48
CA ARG A 58 14.06 8.03 -22.75
C ARG A 58 14.24 9.03 -23.89
N VAL A 59 15.02 8.66 -24.90
CA VAL A 59 15.21 9.46 -26.11
C VAL A 59 14.42 8.84 -27.27
N ASP A 60 13.39 9.54 -27.75
CA ASP A 60 12.41 9.06 -28.74
C ASP A 60 12.92 8.99 -30.19
N SER A 61 14.14 9.43 -30.49
CA SER A 61 14.71 9.40 -31.86
C SER A 61 16.16 8.90 -31.87
N PRO A 62 16.40 7.66 -32.37
CA PRO A 62 17.73 7.06 -32.46
C PRO A 62 18.70 7.77 -33.42
N SER A 63 18.21 8.65 -34.29
CA SER A 63 18.98 9.26 -35.38
C SER A 63 19.80 10.50 -35.01
N SER A 64 19.56 11.13 -33.85
CA SER A 64 20.33 12.30 -33.36
C SER A 64 21.48 11.92 -32.42
N VAL A 65 21.81 10.63 -32.35
CA VAL A 65 22.56 9.99 -31.26
C VAL A 65 24.08 10.17 -31.38
N ALA A 66 24.60 10.59 -32.54
CA ALA A 66 26.03 10.64 -32.83
C ALA A 66 26.79 11.87 -32.28
N ASP A 67 26.11 12.98 -31.92
CA ASP A 67 26.79 14.28 -31.69
C ASP A 67 26.71 14.86 -30.26
N ALA A 68 26.05 14.19 -29.31
CA ALA A 68 26.03 14.66 -27.92
C ALA A 68 27.18 14.02 -27.13
N SER A 69 28.32 14.71 -27.06
CA SER A 69 29.37 14.44 -26.08
C SER A 69 28.83 14.71 -24.67
N GLY A 70 28.18 13.69 -24.08
CA GLY A 70 27.77 13.69 -22.67
C GLY A 70 28.99 13.74 -21.75
N SER A 71 28.76 14.09 -20.48
CA SER A 71 29.81 14.12 -19.48
C SER A 71 30.34 12.71 -19.20
N ASP A 72 31.58 12.58 -18.69
CA ASP A 72 32.23 11.29 -18.39
C ASP A 72 31.47 10.42 -17.34
N SER A 73 30.37 10.95 -16.77
CA SER A 73 29.53 10.31 -15.74
C SER A 73 28.16 9.80 -16.23
N ASP A 74 27.80 9.96 -17.51
CA ASP A 74 26.45 9.63 -18.00
C ASP A 74 26.40 8.22 -18.62
N VAL A 75 25.63 7.29 -18.03
CA VAL A 75 25.50 5.93 -18.58
C VAL A 75 24.41 5.91 -19.65
N ARG A 76 24.81 5.71 -20.90
CA ARG A 76 23.89 5.57 -22.02
C ARG A 76 23.69 4.11 -22.41
N LEU A 77 22.46 3.63 -22.43
CA LEU A 77 22.11 2.26 -22.76
C LEU A 77 21.27 2.24 -24.05
N VAL A 78 21.66 1.40 -25.00
CA VAL A 78 20.89 1.17 -26.23
C VAL A 78 20.07 -0.10 -26.05
N LEU A 79 18.74 0.03 -26.05
CA LEU A 79 17.82 -1.10 -25.89
C LEU A 79 17.29 -1.51 -27.27
N VAL A 80 17.44 -2.81 -27.56
CA VAL A 80 16.91 -3.44 -28.78
C VAL A 80 15.95 -4.55 -28.35
N GLY A 81 14.69 -4.43 -28.78
CA GLY A 81 13.75 -5.54 -28.74
C GLY A 81 14.11 -6.54 -29.84
N ALA A 82 14.45 -7.77 -29.46
CA ALA A 82 14.85 -8.82 -30.39
C ALA A 82 14.23 -10.15 -29.99
N THR A 83 14.48 -11.18 -30.79
CA THR A 83 14.20 -12.57 -30.46
C THR A 83 15.52 -13.34 -30.36
N VAL A 84 15.66 -14.14 -29.30
CA VAL A 84 16.77 -15.08 -29.10
C VAL A 84 16.19 -16.48 -29.24
N ASP A 85 16.60 -17.19 -30.29
CA ASP A 85 16.03 -18.49 -30.70
C ASP A 85 14.50 -18.49 -30.80
N GLY A 86 13.94 -17.39 -31.34
CA GLY A 86 12.50 -17.21 -31.51
C GLY A 86 11.74 -16.79 -30.23
N THR A 87 12.45 -16.60 -29.11
CA THR A 87 11.85 -16.09 -27.86
C THR A 87 12.10 -14.58 -27.74
N PRO A 88 11.07 -13.75 -27.49
CA PRO A 88 11.25 -12.31 -27.27
C PRO A 88 12.22 -12.02 -26.13
N ALA A 89 13.13 -11.06 -26.33
CA ALA A 89 14.15 -10.68 -25.38
C ALA A 89 14.58 -9.21 -25.54
N THR A 90 14.96 -8.58 -24.43
CA THR A 90 15.61 -7.25 -24.45
C THR A 90 17.12 -7.43 -24.50
N VAL A 91 17.75 -6.89 -25.54
CA VAL A 91 19.21 -6.80 -25.66
C VAL A 91 19.66 -5.37 -25.37
N VAL A 92 20.63 -5.22 -24.47
CA VAL A 92 21.16 -3.93 -24.03
C VAL A 92 22.61 -3.78 -24.48
N GLY A 93 22.84 -2.77 -25.31
CA GLY A 93 24.17 -2.31 -25.70
C GLY A 93 24.74 -1.36 -24.66
N VAL A 94 25.86 -1.76 -24.04
CA VAL A 94 26.62 -0.94 -23.10
C VAL A 94 27.82 -0.29 -23.82
N PRO A 95 27.98 1.04 -23.78
CA PRO A 95 29.07 1.75 -24.47
C PRO A 95 30.40 1.64 -23.72
N PRO A 96 31.54 1.73 -24.43
CA PRO A 96 32.85 1.76 -23.82
C PRO A 96 33.11 3.15 -23.21
N GLY A 97 33.02 3.27 -21.89
CA GLY A 97 33.41 4.52 -21.20
C GLY A 97 32.97 4.59 -19.75
N VAL A 98 31.72 4.22 -19.46
CA VAL A 98 31.15 4.43 -18.11
C VAL A 98 31.14 3.15 -17.32
N SER A 99 31.71 3.20 -16.12
CA SER A 99 31.99 1.99 -15.33
C SER A 99 31.34 1.99 -13.98
N GLU A 100 30.96 3.16 -13.44
CA GLU A 100 30.55 3.29 -12.05
C GLU A 100 29.53 4.44 -11.89
N LEU A 101 28.46 4.23 -11.13
CA LEU A 101 27.52 5.26 -10.68
C LEU A 101 27.54 5.35 -9.15
N THR A 102 27.63 6.56 -8.58
CA THR A 102 27.55 6.71 -7.11
C THR A 102 26.15 7.13 -6.67
N VAL A 103 25.31 6.19 -6.24
CA VAL A 103 23.94 6.45 -5.76
C VAL A 103 23.90 6.36 -4.23
N ARG A 104 23.43 7.42 -3.55
CA ARG A 104 23.38 7.49 -2.06
C ARG A 104 24.73 7.18 -1.38
N GLY A 105 25.84 7.58 -2.00
CA GLY A 105 27.20 7.32 -1.49
C GLY A 105 27.70 5.88 -1.68
N GLN A 106 26.94 5.01 -2.37
CA GLN A 106 27.38 3.69 -2.79
C GLN A 106 27.76 3.71 -4.27
N THR A 107 28.94 3.20 -4.60
CA THR A 107 29.39 3.01 -5.98
C THR A 107 28.80 1.73 -6.55
N ILE A 108 28.20 1.83 -7.74
CA ILE A 108 27.56 0.76 -8.48
C ILE A 108 28.34 0.56 -9.78
N ASP A 109 29.04 -0.57 -9.90
CA ASP A 109 29.87 -0.88 -11.06
C ASP A 109 29.02 -1.48 -12.19
N PHE A 110 29.07 -0.89 -13.39
CA PHE A 110 28.33 -1.39 -14.55
C PHE A 110 29.04 -2.59 -15.22
N PRO A 111 28.28 -3.59 -15.70
CA PRO A 111 28.87 -4.75 -16.38
C PRO A 111 29.56 -4.33 -17.67
N ARG A 112 30.73 -4.93 -17.94
CA ARG A 112 31.47 -4.74 -19.19
C ARG A 112 31.41 -6.02 -20.02
N PRO A 113 30.38 -6.19 -20.87
CA PRO A 113 30.23 -7.40 -21.68
C PRO A 113 31.33 -7.51 -22.75
N ASP A 114 31.66 -8.75 -23.09
CA ASP A 114 32.59 -9.05 -24.17
C ASP A 114 31.97 -8.69 -25.55
N PRO A 115 32.77 -8.24 -26.52
CA PRO A 115 32.28 -7.94 -27.85
C PRO A 115 31.83 -9.22 -28.57
N GLY A 116 30.71 -9.16 -29.29
CA GLY A 116 30.19 -10.31 -30.03
C GLY A 116 29.65 -11.45 -29.16
N THR A 117 29.33 -11.19 -27.89
CA THR A 117 28.63 -12.14 -27.00
C THR A 117 27.34 -11.55 -26.45
N LEU A 118 26.45 -12.42 -25.96
CA LEU A 118 25.24 -12.06 -25.24
C LEU A 118 25.33 -12.59 -23.80
N ALA A 119 25.54 -11.69 -22.84
CA ALA A 119 25.69 -12.06 -21.43
C ALA A 119 24.35 -11.99 -20.68
N VAL A 120 23.91 -13.09 -20.05
CA VAL A 120 22.60 -13.18 -19.36
C VAL A 120 22.69 -13.98 -18.05
N VAL A 121 21.77 -13.72 -17.12
CA VAL A 121 21.65 -14.51 -15.88
C VAL A 121 20.67 -15.65 -16.11
N GLY A 122 21.11 -16.89 -15.96
CA GLY A 122 20.21 -18.06 -16.03
C GLY A 122 19.61 -18.34 -17.41
N GLY A 123 20.27 -17.89 -18.49
CA GLY A 123 19.89 -18.19 -19.87
C GLY A 123 20.40 -19.55 -20.36
N PRO A 124 20.45 -19.76 -21.70
CA PRO A 124 21.05 -20.96 -22.29
C PRO A 124 22.46 -21.23 -21.77
N PRO A 125 22.91 -22.51 -21.74
CA PRO A 125 24.27 -22.88 -21.33
C PRO A 125 25.35 -21.99 -21.96
N ALA A 126 26.27 -21.48 -21.12
CA ALA A 126 27.38 -20.66 -21.60
C ALA A 126 28.21 -21.38 -22.68
N GLY A 127 28.54 -20.65 -23.75
CA GLY A 127 29.25 -21.18 -24.92
C GLY A 127 28.35 -21.69 -26.04
N GLU A 128 27.03 -21.74 -25.83
CA GLU A 128 26.07 -22.04 -26.89
C GLU A 128 25.91 -20.86 -27.86
N THR A 129 25.69 -21.17 -29.14
CA THR A 129 25.43 -20.17 -30.19
C THR A 129 23.94 -20.10 -30.42
N VAL A 130 23.38 -18.91 -30.25
CA VAL A 130 21.94 -18.63 -30.40
C VAL A 130 21.71 -17.71 -31.60
N SER A 131 20.53 -17.81 -32.20
CA SER A 131 20.08 -16.91 -33.25
C SER A 131 19.47 -15.66 -32.64
N LEU A 132 20.14 -14.52 -32.77
CA LEU A 132 19.62 -13.21 -32.43
C LEU A 132 18.97 -12.60 -33.67
N ALA A 133 17.67 -12.35 -33.63
CA ALA A 133 16.93 -11.77 -34.76
C ALA A 133 16.03 -10.61 -34.34
N THR A 134 16.04 -9.54 -35.13
CA THR A 134 15.00 -8.50 -35.16
C THR A 134 14.14 -8.72 -36.40
N ASP A 135 13.09 -7.92 -36.58
CA ASP A 135 12.17 -8.06 -37.72
C ASP A 135 12.86 -7.98 -39.10
N GLU A 136 14.02 -7.31 -39.18
CA GLU A 136 14.74 -7.09 -40.44
C GLU A 136 16.08 -7.85 -40.56
N THR A 137 16.72 -8.19 -39.44
CA THR A 137 18.09 -8.72 -39.43
C THR A 137 18.27 -9.86 -38.43
N ALA A 138 18.97 -10.92 -38.84
CA ALA A 138 19.30 -12.07 -38.00
C ALA A 138 20.81 -12.35 -38.01
N THR A 139 21.39 -12.61 -36.83
CA THR A 139 22.82 -12.89 -36.63
C THR A 139 23.01 -13.95 -35.56
N SER A 140 24.01 -14.81 -35.70
CA SER A 140 24.37 -15.80 -34.67
C SER A 140 25.34 -15.21 -33.65
N VAL A 141 25.07 -15.38 -32.35
CA VAL A 141 25.88 -14.81 -31.27
C VAL A 141 26.08 -15.85 -30.16
N THR A 142 27.24 -15.83 -29.50
CA THR A 142 27.54 -16.76 -28.41
C THR A 142 27.00 -16.23 -27.09
N VAL A 143 26.35 -17.09 -26.30
CA VAL A 143 25.83 -16.75 -24.97
C VAL A 143 26.91 -16.95 -23.91
N THR A 144 26.99 -16.01 -22.97
CA THR A 144 27.86 -16.09 -21.79
C THR A 144 27.06 -15.87 -20.51
N ASP A 145 27.53 -16.43 -19.40
CA ASP A 145 26.95 -16.19 -18.08
C ASP A 145 27.37 -14.81 -17.56
N ARG A 146 26.46 -14.10 -16.91
CA ARG A 146 26.79 -12.95 -16.04
C ARG A 146 26.23 -13.12 -14.65
N SER A 147 26.80 -12.39 -13.70
CA SER A 147 26.16 -12.17 -12.39
C SER A 147 24.99 -11.20 -12.50
N GLY A 148 24.05 -11.31 -11.56
CA GLY A 148 22.99 -10.31 -11.40
C GLY A 148 23.54 -8.92 -11.15
N HIS A 149 22.75 -7.91 -11.49
CA HIS A 149 23.15 -6.51 -11.38
C HIS A 149 22.05 -5.70 -10.69
N GLN A 150 22.42 -4.74 -9.84
CA GLN A 150 21.43 -3.97 -9.06
C GLN A 150 20.52 -3.13 -9.95
N VAL A 151 21.09 -2.49 -10.99
CA VAL A 151 20.33 -1.59 -11.87
C VAL A 151 19.69 -2.32 -13.05
N LEU A 152 20.33 -3.38 -13.56
CA LEU A 152 19.97 -4.02 -14.82
C LEU A 152 19.28 -5.34 -14.55
N ARG A 153 18.10 -5.53 -15.12
CA ARG A 153 17.27 -6.72 -14.91
C ARG A 153 17.99 -8.00 -15.32
N ASP A 154 17.87 -9.07 -14.55
CA ASP A 154 18.56 -10.34 -14.78
C ASP A 154 18.23 -11.02 -16.13
N GLY A 155 16.99 -10.87 -16.59
CA GLY A 155 16.53 -11.40 -17.88
C GLY A 155 17.00 -10.61 -19.12
N TRP A 156 17.66 -9.47 -18.94
CA TRP A 156 18.21 -8.70 -20.07
C TRP A 156 19.55 -9.28 -20.54
N TYR A 157 19.70 -9.41 -21.85
CA TYR A 157 20.96 -9.80 -22.48
C TYR A 157 21.84 -8.57 -22.63
N LEU A 158 23.08 -8.63 -22.14
CA LEU A 158 24.03 -7.53 -22.22
C LEU A 158 25.07 -7.81 -23.30
N THR A 159 25.37 -6.81 -24.11
CA THR A 159 26.46 -6.84 -25.08
C THR A 159 27.06 -5.45 -25.23
N ARG A 160 28.14 -5.31 -26.00
CA ARG A 160 28.68 -3.98 -26.32
C ARG A 160 27.74 -3.23 -27.26
N ALA A 161 27.66 -1.91 -27.09
CA ALA A 161 26.90 -1.03 -27.99
C ALA A 161 27.29 -1.21 -29.47
N GLU A 162 28.56 -1.53 -29.75
CA GLU A 162 29.06 -1.85 -31.10
C GLU A 162 28.36 -3.09 -31.69
N THR A 163 28.13 -4.14 -30.91
CA THR A 163 27.46 -5.37 -31.36
C THR A 163 26.02 -5.11 -31.76
N VAL A 164 25.32 -4.22 -31.03
CA VAL A 164 23.93 -3.88 -31.32
C VAL A 164 23.76 -2.75 -32.32
N SER A 165 24.84 -2.06 -32.70
CA SER A 165 24.80 -0.95 -33.67
C SER A 165 24.33 -1.36 -35.07
N ALA A 166 24.38 -2.65 -35.40
CA ALA A 166 23.86 -3.21 -36.64
C ALA A 166 22.33 -3.35 -36.66
N PHE A 167 21.68 -3.26 -35.49
CA PHE A 167 20.23 -3.34 -35.35
C PHE A 167 19.65 -1.93 -35.16
N GLU A 168 18.42 -1.73 -35.64
CA GLU A 168 17.69 -0.49 -35.34
C GLU A 168 17.38 -0.44 -33.83
N ALA A 169 17.83 0.63 -33.17
CA ALA A 169 17.57 0.80 -31.74
C ALA A 169 16.08 1.02 -31.52
N THR A 170 15.46 0.14 -30.73
CA THR A 170 14.05 0.31 -30.31
C THR A 170 13.92 1.50 -29.37
N GLU A 171 14.91 1.68 -28.48
CA GLU A 171 14.89 2.72 -27.47
C GLU A 171 16.31 3.07 -27.02
N VAL A 172 16.57 4.34 -26.70
CA VAL A 172 17.82 4.76 -26.06
C VAL A 172 17.47 5.34 -24.70
N VAL A 173 18.10 4.79 -23.66
CA VAL A 173 17.91 5.18 -22.28
C VAL A 173 19.20 5.81 -21.76
N THR A 174 19.14 7.04 -21.28
CA THR A 174 20.28 7.74 -20.69
C THR A 174 20.07 7.86 -19.18
N ILE A 175 21.08 7.47 -18.40
CA ILE A 175 21.14 7.66 -16.96
C ILE A 175 22.11 8.81 -16.70
N GLU A 176 21.59 9.95 -16.27
CA GLU A 176 22.36 11.17 -16.06
C GLU A 176 22.01 11.82 -14.71
N ARG A 177 22.92 12.67 -14.22
CA ARG A 177 22.65 13.51 -13.06
C ARG A 177 22.09 14.85 -13.56
N THR A 178 20.79 15.06 -13.40
CA THR A 178 20.13 16.32 -13.77
C THR A 178 19.42 16.94 -12.58
N ASP A 179 19.71 18.22 -12.34
CA ASP A 179 18.97 19.08 -11.42
C ASP A 179 17.88 19.82 -12.21
N GLY A 180 16.67 19.25 -12.34
CA GLY A 180 15.49 20.07 -12.65
C GLY A 180 14.48 19.60 -13.71
N ALA A 181 14.75 18.60 -14.56
CA ALA A 181 13.75 18.11 -15.52
C ALA A 181 12.91 16.93 -14.97
N PRO A 182 11.62 16.79 -15.36
CA PRO A 182 10.78 15.68 -14.95
C PRO A 182 11.14 14.40 -15.73
N ALA A 183 12.24 13.75 -15.33
CA ALA A 183 12.67 12.45 -15.85
C ALA A 183 12.44 11.34 -14.80
N THR A 184 12.29 10.09 -15.26
CA THR A 184 12.06 8.93 -14.38
C THR A 184 13.23 8.80 -13.40
N PRO A 185 13.05 8.89 -12.08
CA PRO A 185 14.16 8.77 -11.15
C PRO A 185 14.75 7.36 -11.17
N LEU A 186 16.08 7.21 -11.06
CA LEU A 186 16.70 5.89 -10.88
C LEU A 186 16.29 5.24 -9.54
N LEU A 187 15.95 6.08 -8.55
CA LEU A 187 15.38 5.74 -7.25
C LEU A 187 14.13 6.59 -6.98
N SER A 188 12.96 6.04 -7.27
CA SER A 188 11.66 6.72 -7.31
C SER A 188 11.03 6.96 -5.94
N ALA A 189 11.22 6.10 -4.93
CA ALA A 189 10.42 6.18 -3.71
C ALA A 189 10.55 7.54 -2.98
N LEU A 190 11.76 8.10 -2.93
CA LEU A 190 11.95 9.43 -2.34
C LEU A 190 11.19 10.50 -3.12
N GLN A 191 11.35 10.52 -4.44
CA GLN A 191 10.68 11.48 -5.32
C GLN A 191 9.15 11.33 -5.26
N PHE A 192 8.64 10.11 -5.13
CA PHE A 192 7.21 9.85 -4.90
C PHE A 192 6.72 10.58 -3.64
N PHE A 193 7.45 10.48 -2.52
CA PHE A 193 7.06 11.17 -1.29
C PHE A 193 7.17 12.69 -1.40
N VAL A 194 8.20 13.20 -2.07
CA VAL A 194 8.38 14.64 -2.33
C VAL A 194 7.25 15.20 -3.19
N ARG A 195 7.04 14.63 -4.38
CA ARG A 195 5.99 15.09 -5.30
C ARG A 195 4.59 14.87 -4.72
N GLY A 196 4.38 13.80 -3.96
CA GLY A 196 3.12 13.56 -3.25
C GLY A 196 2.87 14.57 -2.12
N THR A 197 3.93 15.01 -1.44
CA THR A 197 3.87 16.10 -0.45
C THR A 197 3.59 17.44 -1.13
N ASP A 198 4.20 17.72 -2.28
CA ASP A 198 3.88 18.92 -3.09
C ASP A 198 2.40 18.95 -3.50
N GLN A 199 1.85 17.80 -3.93
CA GLN A 199 0.41 17.66 -4.21
C GLN A 199 -0.45 17.98 -2.98
N LEU A 200 -0.09 17.43 -1.81
CA LEU A 200 -0.79 17.72 -0.55
C LEU A 200 -0.70 19.21 -0.18
N VAL A 201 0.49 19.81 -0.27
CA VAL A 201 0.72 21.23 0.01
C VAL A 201 -0.09 22.10 -0.94
N ARG A 202 -0.13 21.77 -2.24
CA ARG A 202 -0.92 22.51 -3.24
C ARG A 202 -2.42 22.44 -2.95
N LEU A 203 -2.94 21.27 -2.58
CA LEU A 203 -4.33 21.10 -2.17
C LEU A 203 -4.65 21.95 -0.93
N LEU A 204 -3.76 21.97 0.06
CA LEU A 204 -3.91 22.78 1.26
C LEU A 204 -3.82 24.29 0.96
N GLN A 205 -2.96 24.71 0.03
CA GLN A 205 -2.89 26.09 -0.45
C GLN A 205 -4.19 26.50 -1.13
N LEU A 206 -4.74 25.66 -2.01
CA LEU A 206 -6.04 25.90 -2.65
C LEU A 206 -7.17 25.98 -1.61
N ALA A 207 -7.21 25.07 -0.64
CA ALA A 207 -8.19 25.10 0.45
C ALA A 207 -8.06 26.36 1.30
N THR A 208 -6.82 26.80 1.59
CA THR A 208 -6.56 28.03 2.35
C THR A 208 -6.92 29.27 1.54
N LEU A 209 -6.64 29.31 0.24
CA LEU A 209 -7.03 30.41 -0.65
C LEU A 209 -8.55 30.50 -0.75
N ALA A 210 -9.24 29.37 -0.96
CA ALA A 210 -10.71 29.32 -0.99
C ALA A 210 -11.32 29.81 0.33
N SER A 211 -10.76 29.35 1.45
CA SER A 211 -11.16 29.80 2.79
C SER A 211 -10.89 31.29 2.97
N GLY A 212 -9.72 31.79 2.57
CA GLY A 212 -9.34 33.20 2.67
C GLY A 212 -10.24 34.12 1.85
N ILE A 213 -10.62 33.71 0.62
CA ILE A 213 -11.61 34.41 -0.20
C ILE A 213 -12.95 34.47 0.53
N LEU A 214 -13.42 33.36 1.11
CA LEU A 214 -14.66 33.34 1.89
C LEU A 214 -14.57 34.29 3.10
N VAL A 215 -13.49 34.22 3.89
CA VAL A 215 -13.30 35.12 5.03
C VAL A 215 -13.29 36.57 4.56
N GLY A 216 -12.66 36.87 3.42
CA GLY A 216 -12.67 38.19 2.79
C GLY A 216 -14.07 38.67 2.42
N VAL A 217 -14.87 37.83 1.75
CA VAL A 217 -16.25 38.16 1.33
C VAL A 217 -17.18 38.33 2.53
N THR A 218 -17.09 37.46 3.52
CA THR A 218 -17.89 37.54 4.75
C THR A 218 -17.51 38.78 5.57
N THR A 219 -16.22 39.04 5.75
CA THR A 219 -15.70 40.24 6.42
C THR A 219 -16.13 41.51 5.69
N TYR A 220 -15.98 41.55 4.36
CA TYR A 220 -16.45 42.66 3.53
C TYR A 220 -17.94 42.91 3.73
N SER A 221 -18.74 41.85 3.64
CA SER A 221 -20.20 41.92 3.78
C SER A 221 -20.59 42.45 5.15
N VAL A 222 -20.00 41.92 6.22
CA VAL A 222 -20.27 42.35 7.60
C VAL A 222 -19.86 43.82 7.82
N ILE A 223 -18.64 44.21 7.42
CA ILE A 223 -18.13 45.58 7.62
C ILE A 223 -18.95 46.60 6.81
N ARG A 224 -19.19 46.32 5.52
CA ARG A 224 -19.99 47.20 4.65
C ARG A 224 -21.36 47.46 5.25
N LEU A 225 -21.92 46.43 5.86
CA LEU A 225 -23.23 46.45 6.44
C LEU A 225 -23.27 47.23 7.76
N THR A 226 -22.27 47.08 8.63
CA THR A 226 -22.07 47.91 9.84
C THR A 226 -21.96 49.39 9.49
N VAL A 227 -21.25 49.73 8.42
CA VAL A 227 -21.13 51.12 7.94
C VAL A 227 -22.46 51.65 7.39
N LYS A 228 -23.20 50.82 6.63
CA LYS A 228 -24.52 51.17 6.06
C LYS A 228 -25.56 51.46 7.16
N GLU A 229 -25.49 50.77 8.29
CA GLU A 229 -26.41 51.01 9.41
C GLU A 229 -26.19 52.35 10.12
N ARG A 230 -24.97 52.88 10.08
CA ARG A 230 -24.62 54.19 10.67
C ARG A 230 -24.90 55.37 9.73
N ARG A 231 -25.72 55.17 8.68
CA ARG A 231 -26.24 56.25 7.81
C ARG A 231 -26.84 57.43 8.60
N PRO A 232 -27.63 57.24 9.67
CA PRO A 232 -28.16 58.36 10.45
C PRO A 232 -27.05 59.20 11.11
N ASP A 233 -26.04 58.55 11.69
CA ASP A 233 -24.88 59.22 12.29
C ASP A 233 -24.08 59.99 11.23
N ILE A 234 -23.89 59.39 10.05
CA ILE A 234 -23.24 60.02 8.89
C ILE A 234 -24.02 61.26 8.43
N ALA A 235 -25.35 61.21 8.43
CA ALA A 235 -26.20 62.35 8.08
C ALA A 235 -26.06 63.49 9.10
N VAL A 236 -26.02 63.19 10.40
CA VAL A 236 -25.79 64.19 11.47
C VAL A 236 -24.40 64.83 11.34
N LEU A 237 -23.36 64.01 11.16
CA LEU A 237 -21.98 64.45 10.90
C LEU A 237 -21.90 65.42 9.71
N ARG A 238 -22.61 65.10 8.63
CA ARG A 238 -22.61 65.94 7.42
C ARG A 238 -23.39 67.22 7.61
N SER A 239 -24.52 67.18 8.32
CA SER A 239 -25.31 68.37 8.67
C SER A 239 -24.56 69.34 9.58
N THR A 240 -23.57 68.85 10.34
CA THR A 240 -22.70 69.64 11.23
C THR A 240 -21.39 70.11 10.56
N GLY A 241 -21.24 69.92 9.24
CA GLY A 241 -20.13 70.46 8.45
C GLY A 241 -18.94 69.53 8.23
N ALA A 242 -19.04 68.22 8.54
CA ALA A 242 -17.96 67.28 8.26
C ALA A 242 -17.76 67.08 6.75
N THR A 243 -16.50 67.14 6.29
CA THR A 243 -16.18 66.90 4.87
C THR A 243 -16.27 65.41 4.51
N PRO A 244 -16.64 65.05 3.26
CA PRO A 244 -16.75 63.64 2.83
C PRO A 244 -15.46 62.82 3.08
N ARG A 245 -14.28 63.43 2.89
CA ARG A 245 -12.98 62.79 3.17
C ARG A 245 -12.78 62.46 4.65
N GLN A 246 -13.26 63.33 5.56
CA GLN A 246 -13.18 63.08 7.00
C GLN A 246 -14.12 61.96 7.44
N ILE A 247 -15.32 61.88 6.86
CA ILE A 247 -16.28 60.80 7.13
C ILE A 247 -15.72 59.46 6.64
N VAL A 248 -15.28 59.39 5.38
CA VAL A 248 -14.68 58.17 4.81
C VAL A 248 -13.46 57.72 5.62
N GLY A 249 -12.58 58.65 6.04
CA GLY A 249 -11.41 58.32 6.85
C GLY A 249 -11.74 57.73 8.21
N VAL A 250 -12.72 58.28 8.94
CA VAL A 250 -13.11 57.79 10.28
C VAL A 250 -13.77 56.41 10.18
N TYR A 251 -14.69 56.20 9.24
CA TYR A 251 -15.36 54.90 9.10
C TYR A 251 -14.46 53.83 8.46
N THR A 252 -13.49 54.20 7.63
CA THR A 252 -12.45 53.28 7.14
C THR A 252 -11.52 52.87 8.28
N LEU A 253 -11.09 53.80 9.14
CA LEU A 253 -10.28 53.47 10.32
C LEU A 253 -11.04 52.52 11.26
N ARG A 254 -12.33 52.75 11.48
CA ARG A 254 -13.19 51.85 12.25
C ARG A 254 -13.32 50.47 11.62
N ALA A 255 -13.48 50.39 10.30
CA ALA A 255 -13.50 49.12 9.57
C ALA A 255 -12.18 48.34 9.75
N ILE A 256 -11.04 49.03 9.66
CA ILE A 256 -9.70 48.44 9.88
C ILE A 256 -9.56 47.95 11.33
N THR A 257 -9.99 48.72 12.34
CA THR A 257 -9.87 48.30 13.74
C THR A 257 -10.74 47.09 14.06
N LEU A 258 -11.98 47.03 13.53
CA LEU A 258 -12.85 45.86 13.66
C LEU A 258 -12.22 44.62 12.99
N ALA A 259 -11.67 44.77 11.78
CA ALA A 259 -10.98 43.70 11.08
C ALA A 259 -9.73 43.22 11.83
N ALA A 260 -8.92 44.13 12.36
CA ALA A 260 -7.70 43.81 13.10
C ALA A 260 -7.98 43.10 14.43
N VAL A 261 -9.00 43.54 15.19
CA VAL A 261 -9.39 42.85 16.44
C VAL A 261 -10.02 41.49 16.14
N GLY A 262 -10.88 41.40 15.13
CA GLY A 262 -11.43 40.13 14.67
C GLY A 262 -10.32 39.16 14.25
N LEU A 263 -9.32 39.63 13.51
CA LEU A 263 -8.14 38.85 13.13
C LEU A 263 -7.35 38.35 14.34
N ALA A 264 -7.03 39.23 15.29
CA ALA A 264 -6.27 38.89 16.48
C ALA A 264 -7.00 37.82 17.33
N LEU A 265 -8.29 38.03 17.58
CA LEU A 265 -9.12 37.06 18.31
C LEU A 265 -9.27 35.75 17.54
N GLY A 266 -9.47 35.83 16.22
CA GLY A 266 -9.60 34.64 15.38
C GLY A 266 -8.34 33.80 15.36
N TYR A 267 -7.17 34.43 15.28
CA TYR A 267 -5.89 33.74 15.41
C TYR A 267 -5.76 33.03 16.77
N SER A 268 -6.07 33.72 17.87
CA SER A 268 -6.05 33.12 19.20
C SER A 268 -7.02 31.93 19.32
N ILE A 269 -8.26 32.10 18.88
CA ILE A 269 -9.29 31.05 18.92
C ILE A 269 -8.88 29.85 18.06
N GLY A 270 -8.36 30.09 16.85
CA GLY A 270 -7.95 29.02 15.93
C GLY A 270 -6.85 28.14 16.52
N VAL A 271 -5.80 28.76 17.07
CA VAL A 271 -4.69 28.04 17.72
C VAL A 271 -5.16 27.28 18.97
N ILE A 272 -5.97 27.92 19.82
CA ILE A 272 -6.49 27.30 21.05
C ILE A 272 -7.38 26.09 20.71
N LEU A 273 -8.25 26.23 19.71
CA LEU A 273 -9.20 25.19 19.34
C LEU A 273 -8.49 23.96 18.76
N VAL A 274 -7.49 24.15 17.88
CA VAL A 274 -6.67 23.04 17.36
C VAL A 274 -5.98 22.30 18.50
N ARG A 275 -5.37 23.03 19.45
CA ARG A 275 -4.75 22.42 20.64
C ARG A 275 -5.76 21.69 21.52
N ALA A 276 -6.95 22.26 21.71
CA ALA A 276 -8.00 21.64 22.53
C ALA A 276 -8.47 20.30 21.93
N VAL A 277 -8.64 20.22 20.60
CA VAL A 277 -9.03 18.97 19.93
C VAL A 277 -7.92 17.92 20.03
N LEU A 278 -6.67 18.31 19.80
CA LEU A 278 -5.53 17.39 19.92
C LEU A 278 -5.38 16.87 21.36
N ASN A 279 -5.49 17.74 22.37
CA ASN A 279 -5.44 17.34 23.77
C ASN A 279 -6.60 16.41 24.15
N ALA A 280 -7.80 16.65 23.65
CA ALA A 280 -8.95 15.78 23.87
C ALA A 280 -8.73 14.39 23.26
N ALA A 281 -8.11 14.32 22.07
CA ALA A 281 -7.77 13.05 21.43
C ALA A 281 -6.69 12.27 22.20
N VAL A 282 -5.65 12.95 22.68
CA VAL A 282 -4.62 12.35 23.55
C VAL A 282 -5.24 11.84 24.84
N TYR A 283 -6.15 12.60 25.47
CA TYR A 283 -6.89 12.16 26.66
C TYR A 283 -7.77 10.93 26.39
N ALA A 284 -8.35 10.84 25.18
CA ALA A 284 -9.12 9.68 24.74
C ALA A 284 -8.26 8.46 24.35
N GLY A 285 -6.93 8.53 24.52
CA GLY A 285 -6.01 7.43 24.21
C GLY A 285 -5.71 7.26 22.72
N LEU A 286 -6.02 8.27 21.89
CA LEU A 286 -5.73 8.22 20.46
C LEU A 286 -4.27 8.66 20.20
N PRO A 287 -3.46 7.87 19.46
CA PRO A 287 -2.10 8.26 19.13
C PRO A 287 -2.12 9.46 18.16
N THR A 288 -1.48 10.56 18.56
CA THR A 288 -1.32 11.78 17.74
C THR A 288 0.16 12.09 17.54
N SER A 289 0.63 12.07 16.29
CA SER A 289 2.01 12.43 15.90
C SER A 289 2.18 13.91 15.49
N LEU A 290 1.12 14.72 15.58
CA LEU A 290 1.11 16.11 15.15
C LEU A 290 1.85 17.02 16.15
N ALA A 291 3.05 17.45 15.76
CA ALA A 291 3.76 18.54 16.42
C ALA A 291 3.33 19.89 15.83
N LEU A 292 2.65 20.71 16.63
CA LEU A 292 2.29 22.08 16.27
C LEU A 292 3.55 22.97 16.22
N ALA A 293 4.13 23.13 15.03
CA ALA A 293 5.24 24.06 14.79
C ALA A 293 4.77 25.26 13.95
N LEU A 294 5.12 26.48 14.40
CA LEU A 294 5.00 27.69 13.58
C LEU A 294 6.21 27.75 12.66
N THR A 295 6.00 27.43 11.39
CA THR A 295 7.08 27.38 10.41
C THR A 295 7.01 28.52 9.41
N PRO A 296 8.11 28.86 8.72
CA PRO A 296 8.15 30.00 7.79
C PRO A 296 7.03 30.00 6.72
N PRO A 297 6.65 28.85 6.11
CA PRO A 297 5.53 28.81 5.16
C PRO A 297 4.19 29.16 5.80
N VAL A 298 3.93 28.71 7.03
CA VAL A 298 2.72 29.08 7.79
C VAL A 298 2.67 30.58 8.01
N ILE A 299 3.80 31.18 8.40
CA ILE A 299 3.89 32.62 8.67
C ILE A 299 3.66 33.42 7.39
N GLN A 300 4.21 32.99 6.25
CA GLN A 300 3.97 33.64 4.95
C GLN A 300 2.50 33.55 4.54
N LEU A 301 1.89 32.36 4.64
CA LEU A 301 0.49 32.12 4.28
C LEU A 301 -0.47 32.93 5.18
N LEU A 302 -0.23 32.93 6.49
CA LEU A 302 -1.00 33.72 7.45
C LEU A 302 -0.76 35.22 7.28
N GLY A 303 0.45 35.64 6.88
CA GLY A 303 0.77 37.02 6.51
C GLY A 303 -0.02 37.49 5.29
N LEU A 304 -0.08 36.67 4.24
CA LEU A 304 -0.89 36.94 3.04
C LEU A 304 -2.39 36.98 3.37
N ALA A 305 -2.90 36.01 4.13
CA ALA A 305 -4.29 36.01 4.59
C ALA A 305 -4.63 37.26 5.41
N THR A 306 -3.73 37.67 6.30
CA THR A 306 -3.84 38.91 7.08
C THR A 306 -3.89 40.13 6.17
N ALA A 307 -3.01 40.23 5.18
CA ALA A 307 -3.00 41.32 4.22
C ALA A 307 -4.31 41.38 3.42
N VAL A 308 -4.79 40.24 2.90
CA VAL A 308 -6.06 40.15 2.16
C VAL A 308 -7.24 40.61 3.03
N LEU A 309 -7.29 40.21 4.31
CA LEU A 309 -8.36 40.60 5.22
C LEU A 309 -8.35 42.08 5.57
N LEU A 310 -7.16 42.66 5.78
CA LEU A 310 -7.02 44.09 6.00
C LEU A 310 -7.42 44.88 4.75
N VAL A 311 -7.00 44.43 3.56
CA VAL A 311 -7.42 45.02 2.28
C VAL A 311 -8.94 44.92 2.10
N ALA A 312 -9.55 43.76 2.40
CA ALA A 312 -11.00 43.59 2.36
C ALA A 312 -11.71 44.55 3.32
N GLY A 313 -11.17 44.77 4.53
CA GLY A 313 -11.67 45.75 5.49
C GLY A 313 -11.56 47.20 5.00
N VAL A 314 -10.44 47.56 4.37
CA VAL A 314 -10.22 48.88 3.75
C VAL A 314 -11.20 49.10 2.60
N VAL A 315 -11.29 48.15 1.68
CA VAL A 315 -12.19 48.22 0.50
C VAL A 315 -13.65 48.25 0.95
N ALA A 316 -14.04 47.48 1.97
CA ALA A 316 -15.37 47.56 2.56
C ALA A 316 -15.65 48.94 3.16
N GLY A 317 -14.71 49.47 3.95
CA GLY A 317 -14.81 50.81 4.54
C GLY A 317 -14.98 51.89 3.47
N LEU A 318 -14.15 51.87 2.43
CA LEU A 318 -14.20 52.82 1.32
C LEU A 318 -15.49 52.71 0.50
N THR A 319 -15.84 51.50 0.04
CA THR A 319 -17.02 51.28 -0.81
C THR A 319 -18.35 51.48 -0.08
N ALA A 320 -18.39 51.28 1.25
CA ALA A 320 -19.58 51.50 2.05
C ALA A 320 -19.77 52.97 2.44
N SER A 321 -18.69 53.67 2.78
CA SER A 321 -18.76 55.06 3.27
C SER A 321 -18.81 56.09 2.15
N TYR A 322 -18.15 55.85 1.01
CA TYR A 322 -18.09 56.80 -0.11
C TYR A 322 -19.46 57.18 -0.71
N PRO A 323 -20.35 56.24 -1.08
CA PRO A 323 -21.65 56.60 -1.67
C PRO A 323 -22.58 57.28 -0.65
N GLU A 324 -22.46 56.99 0.65
CA GLU A 324 -23.27 57.65 1.69
C GLU A 324 -22.74 59.05 2.03
N ALA A 325 -21.43 59.25 1.97
CA ALA A 325 -20.81 60.55 2.19
C ALA A 325 -21.01 61.54 1.03
N THR A 326 -21.37 61.06 -0.18
CA THR A 326 -21.47 61.88 -1.41
C THR A 326 -22.89 62.17 -1.88
N LYS A 327 -23.90 61.35 -1.53
CA LYS A 327 -25.32 61.57 -1.93
C LYS A 327 -25.89 62.94 -1.51
N PRO A 328 -26.73 63.63 -2.29
CA PRO A 328 -27.33 64.91 -1.89
C PRO A 328 -28.21 64.80 -0.62
N LEU A 329 -28.18 65.83 0.24
CA LEU A 329 -28.87 65.81 1.56
C LEU A 329 -30.39 65.65 1.49
N ASP A 330 -31.03 66.09 0.40
CA ASP A 330 -32.50 66.00 0.22
C ASP A 330 -33.06 64.58 0.11
N ARG A 331 -32.21 63.57 -0.15
CA ARG A 331 -32.62 62.15 -0.19
C ARG A 331 -32.27 61.37 1.08
N LEU A 332 -31.66 62.02 2.08
CA LEU A 332 -31.35 61.40 3.38
C LEU A 332 -32.52 61.57 4.37
N SER A 333 -33.40 62.56 4.16
CA SER A 333 -34.60 62.81 4.98
C SER A 333 -35.86 62.17 4.42
N SER A 334 -35.91 61.85 3.12
CA SER A 334 -37.00 61.04 2.56
C SER A 334 -36.80 59.59 3.01
N SER A 335 -37.62 59.14 3.96
CA SER A 335 -37.85 57.72 4.20
C SER A 335 -38.30 57.09 2.89
N GLY A 336 -37.36 56.50 2.14
CA GLY A 336 -37.65 55.71 0.97
C GLY A 336 -38.50 54.53 1.42
N GLN A 337 -39.82 54.67 1.28
CA GLN A 337 -40.76 53.58 1.22
C GLN A 337 -40.24 52.68 0.10
N SER A 338 -39.70 51.52 0.46
CA SER A 338 -39.42 50.47 -0.52
C SER A 338 -40.76 50.18 -1.19
N ALA A 339 -40.88 50.55 -2.47
CA ALA A 339 -41.94 50.06 -3.32
C ALA A 339 -41.77 48.54 -3.36
N ASP A 340 -42.57 47.86 -2.56
CA ASP A 340 -42.90 46.47 -2.81
C ASP A 340 -44.19 46.46 -3.61
N ASP A 341 -44.28 45.42 -4.44
CA ASP A 341 -45.48 44.90 -5.07
C ASP A 341 -45.87 45.45 -6.45
N GLN A 342 -45.36 44.78 -7.49
CA GLN A 342 -46.23 44.28 -8.55
C GLN A 342 -45.58 43.16 -9.36
N SER A 343 -46.40 42.12 -9.63
CA SER A 343 -46.14 40.91 -10.41
C SER A 343 -45.51 39.72 -9.65
N ARG A 344 -46.33 38.96 -8.90
CA ARG A 344 -46.02 37.58 -8.52
C ARG A 344 -47.17 36.60 -8.80
N SER A 345 -46.80 35.46 -9.36
CA SER A 345 -47.64 34.35 -9.82
C SER A 345 -48.26 33.51 -8.68
N PRO A 346 -49.37 32.78 -8.92
CA PRO A 346 -50.15 32.06 -7.90
C PRO A 346 -49.46 30.86 -7.20
N LEU A 347 -48.21 30.53 -7.53
CA LEU A 347 -47.42 29.48 -6.84
C LEU A 347 -46.60 30.00 -5.64
N ALA A 348 -46.63 31.31 -5.34
CA ALA A 348 -45.79 31.94 -4.31
C ALA A 348 -46.24 31.70 -2.86
N GLY A 349 -47.48 31.27 -2.61
CA GLY A 349 -48.05 31.14 -1.25
C GLY A 349 -47.40 30.07 -0.36
N LEU A 350 -46.67 29.11 -0.94
CA LEU A 350 -45.91 28.10 -0.16
C LEU A 350 -44.55 28.62 0.33
N PHE A 351 -44.03 29.70 -0.28
CA PHE A 351 -42.70 30.26 -0.03
C PHE A 351 -42.71 31.61 0.71
N GLU A 352 -43.86 32.05 1.23
CA GLU A 352 -43.93 33.20 2.12
C GLU A 352 -43.30 32.88 3.49
N THR A 353 -42.33 33.70 3.90
CA THR A 353 -41.74 33.74 5.24
C THR A 353 -42.38 34.85 6.03
N ARG A 354 -42.74 34.61 7.31
CA ARG A 354 -43.52 35.55 8.12
C ARG A 354 -42.68 36.54 8.94
N LEU A 355 -41.43 36.17 9.23
CA LEU A 355 -40.50 36.94 10.08
C LEU A 355 -39.09 37.07 9.49
N LEU A 356 -38.61 36.12 8.68
CA LEU A 356 -37.27 36.17 8.09
C LEU A 356 -37.29 36.64 6.64
N GLY A 357 -36.49 37.66 6.31
CA GLY A 357 -36.29 38.09 4.93
C GLY A 357 -35.27 37.22 4.20
N TRP A 358 -35.42 37.06 2.88
CA TRP A 358 -34.46 36.35 2.01
C TRP A 358 -33.04 36.93 2.01
N GLU A 359 -32.84 38.09 2.64
CA GLU A 359 -31.55 38.73 2.84
C GLU A 359 -30.56 37.87 3.66
N ALA A 360 -31.05 36.97 4.51
CA ALA A 360 -30.22 36.05 5.28
C ALA A 360 -29.72 34.84 4.45
N THR A 361 -30.30 34.59 3.26
CA THR A 361 -30.01 33.39 2.46
C THR A 361 -28.61 33.44 1.84
N VAL A 362 -28.18 34.59 1.29
CA VAL A 362 -26.88 34.70 0.61
C VAL A 362 -25.68 34.44 1.54
N PRO A 363 -25.59 35.06 2.74
CA PRO A 363 -24.52 34.74 3.69
C PRO A 363 -24.55 33.27 4.13
N THR A 364 -25.75 32.72 4.33
CA THR A 364 -25.94 31.33 4.76
C THR A 364 -25.52 30.34 3.68
N VAL A 365 -25.84 30.60 2.42
CA VAL A 365 -25.37 29.82 1.26
C VAL A 365 -23.85 29.84 1.19
N ALA A 366 -23.21 31.00 1.34
CA ALA A 366 -21.76 31.11 1.24
C ALA A 366 -21.03 30.27 2.30
N THR A 367 -21.48 30.35 3.56
CA THR A 367 -20.89 29.58 4.67
C THR A 367 -21.17 28.09 4.57
N LEU A 368 -22.40 27.71 4.19
CA LEU A 368 -22.77 26.32 3.99
C LEU A 368 -22.05 25.71 2.78
N SER A 369 -21.75 26.49 1.73
CA SER A 369 -21.02 26.01 0.55
C SER A 369 -19.62 25.55 0.93
N VAL A 370 -18.93 26.31 1.79
CA VAL A 370 -17.61 25.91 2.31
C VAL A 370 -17.72 24.73 3.24
N PHE A 371 -18.74 24.70 4.11
CA PHE A 371 -19.00 23.51 4.94
C PHE A 371 -19.17 22.25 4.11
N MET A 372 -20.03 22.31 3.09
CA MET A 372 -20.28 21.18 2.20
C MET A 372 -19.08 20.85 1.33
N GLY A 373 -18.33 21.85 0.85
CA GLY A 373 -17.09 21.63 0.09
C GLY A 373 -16.05 20.88 0.91
N VAL A 374 -15.83 21.28 2.17
CA VAL A 374 -14.92 20.57 3.07
C VAL A 374 -15.44 19.16 3.33
N VAL A 375 -16.71 18.97 3.68
CA VAL A 375 -17.29 17.63 3.91
C VAL A 375 -17.19 16.73 2.67
N LEU A 376 -17.38 17.26 1.46
CA LEU A 376 -17.18 16.51 0.21
C LEU A 376 -15.72 16.08 0.05
N LEU A 377 -14.77 16.98 0.28
CA LEU A 377 -13.34 16.64 0.24
C LEU A 377 -12.98 15.59 1.29
N LEU A 378 -13.52 15.68 2.50
CA LEU A 378 -13.32 14.66 3.52
C LEU A 378 -13.94 13.32 3.10
N SER A 379 -15.14 13.33 2.50
CA SER A 379 -15.77 12.13 1.96
C SER A 379 -14.95 11.50 0.82
N ALA A 380 -14.25 12.32 0.04
CA ALA A 380 -13.36 11.87 -1.02
C ALA A 380 -12.11 11.19 -0.46
N VAL A 381 -11.51 11.74 0.61
CA VAL A 381 -10.40 11.09 1.33
C VAL A 381 -10.85 9.74 1.91
N ILE A 382 -12.03 9.71 2.54
CA ILE A 382 -12.61 8.46 3.06
C ILE A 382 -12.91 7.47 1.92
N GLY A 383 -13.42 7.94 0.78
CA GLY A 383 -13.72 7.10 -0.38
C GLY A 383 -12.47 6.56 -1.06
N ALA A 384 -11.38 7.32 -1.10
CA ALA A 384 -10.10 6.89 -1.63
C ALA A 384 -9.46 5.81 -0.74
N VAL A 385 -9.46 6.00 0.58
CA VAL A 385 -8.81 5.10 1.54
C VAL A 385 -9.72 3.95 2.00
N GLY A 386 -11.04 4.10 1.93
CA GLY A 386 -12.04 3.14 2.41
C GLY A 386 -11.91 1.73 1.82
N PRO A 387 -11.65 1.55 0.52
CA PRO A 387 -11.38 0.22 -0.06
C PRO A 387 -10.15 -0.48 0.54
N LEU A 388 -9.18 0.28 1.09
CA LEU A 388 -8.02 -0.29 1.80
C LEU A 388 -8.36 -0.77 3.21
N SER A 389 -9.45 -0.30 3.80
CA SER A 389 -9.93 -0.70 5.13
C SER A 389 -11.10 -1.68 5.09
N GLY A 390 -11.41 -2.25 3.91
CA GLY A 390 -12.54 -3.14 3.69
C GLY A 390 -12.67 -4.25 4.75
N VAL A 391 -13.84 -4.30 5.39
CA VAL A 391 -14.18 -5.29 6.42
C VAL A 391 -14.10 -6.68 5.79
N GLY A 392 -13.14 -7.50 6.25
CA GLY A 392 -12.95 -8.89 5.80
C GLY A 392 -11.72 -9.14 4.93
N GLN A 393 -11.01 -8.10 4.46
CA GLN A 393 -9.67 -8.26 3.90
C GLN A 393 -8.61 -8.22 5.01
N GLN A 394 -7.67 -9.15 4.94
CA GLN A 394 -6.59 -9.34 5.90
C GLN A 394 -5.26 -9.27 5.15
N THR A 395 -4.22 -8.80 5.83
CA THR A 395 -2.86 -8.75 5.29
C THR A 395 -1.93 -9.55 6.19
N ILE A 396 -1.13 -10.44 5.59
CA ILE A 396 -0.09 -11.21 6.27
C ILE A 396 1.25 -10.51 6.00
N THR A 397 1.92 -10.07 7.07
CA THR A 397 3.27 -9.51 7.06
C THR A 397 4.15 -10.23 8.07
N GLU A 398 5.47 -10.11 7.90
CA GLU A 398 6.45 -10.53 8.90
C GLU A 398 6.22 -9.77 10.23
N PRO A 399 6.18 -10.47 11.39
CA PRO A 399 5.84 -9.86 12.69
C PRO A 399 6.78 -8.76 13.15
N ASP A 400 8.09 -8.96 12.91
CA ASP A 400 9.16 -8.09 13.37
C ASP A 400 9.55 -7.01 12.35
N ALA A 401 8.87 -6.98 11.19
CA ALA A 401 9.11 -5.95 10.19
C ALA A 401 8.65 -4.58 10.72
N PRO A 402 9.48 -3.51 10.60
CA PRO A 402 9.13 -2.18 11.09
C PRO A 402 7.91 -1.59 10.36
N HIS A 403 7.72 -1.96 9.09
CA HIS A 403 6.56 -1.61 8.28
C HIS A 403 6.31 -2.68 7.20
N PRO A 404 5.09 -2.80 6.63
CA PRO A 404 4.75 -3.84 5.65
C PRO A 404 5.68 -3.88 4.42
N ILE A 405 6.23 -2.74 3.99
CA ILE A 405 7.12 -2.66 2.82
C ILE A 405 8.51 -3.29 3.09
N ALA A 406 8.92 -3.43 4.36
CA ALA A 406 10.19 -4.05 4.77
C ALA A 406 10.03 -5.54 5.13
N SER A 407 8.81 -6.06 5.05
CA SER A 407 8.51 -7.47 5.35
C SER A 407 8.96 -8.36 4.18
N ASN A 408 9.43 -9.56 4.49
CA ASN A 408 9.76 -10.58 3.49
C ASN A 408 8.94 -11.86 3.76
N VAL A 409 7.86 -12.01 3.00
CA VAL A 409 6.95 -13.16 3.08
C VAL A 409 7.16 -14.04 1.85
N PRO A 410 7.37 -15.36 2.01
CA PRO A 410 7.49 -16.26 0.86
C PRO A 410 6.21 -16.28 0.02
N GLU A 411 6.32 -16.08 -1.29
CA GLU A 411 5.19 -16.10 -2.24
C GLU A 411 4.45 -17.45 -2.21
N SER A 412 5.16 -18.54 -1.90
CA SER A 412 4.61 -19.89 -1.78
C SER A 412 3.48 -19.99 -0.75
N TYR A 413 3.40 -19.07 0.21
CA TYR A 413 2.31 -19.00 1.19
C TYR A 413 0.99 -18.65 0.49
N ALA A 414 1.02 -17.76 -0.51
CA ALA A 414 -0.17 -17.40 -1.28
C ALA A 414 -0.64 -18.59 -2.12
N SER A 415 0.29 -19.31 -2.76
CA SER A 415 -0.04 -20.53 -3.52
C SER A 415 -0.65 -21.61 -2.64
N ALA A 416 -0.16 -21.76 -1.41
CA ALA A 416 -0.71 -22.70 -0.44
C ALA A 416 -2.14 -22.34 0.00
N LEU A 417 -2.38 -21.07 0.34
CA LEU A 417 -3.70 -20.58 0.72
C LEU A 417 -4.71 -20.69 -0.44
N ARG A 418 -4.29 -20.39 -1.68
CA ARG A 418 -5.12 -20.58 -2.89
C ARG A 418 -5.55 -22.04 -3.07
N SER A 419 -4.66 -22.99 -2.79
CA SER A 419 -4.98 -24.43 -2.87
C SER A 419 -6.06 -24.88 -1.86
N GLN A 420 -6.32 -24.07 -0.82
CA GLN A 420 -7.36 -24.29 0.18
C GLN A 420 -8.67 -23.54 -0.15
N GLY A 421 -8.77 -22.93 -1.33
CA GLY A 421 -9.94 -22.17 -1.76
C GLY A 421 -10.02 -20.76 -1.16
N VAL A 422 -8.95 -20.27 -0.53
CA VAL A 422 -8.88 -18.91 0.00
C VAL A 422 -8.52 -17.94 -1.13
N ALA A 423 -9.28 -16.86 -1.31
CA ALA A 423 -8.91 -15.80 -2.24
C ALA A 423 -7.72 -15.02 -1.67
N VAL A 424 -6.59 -15.05 -2.39
CA VAL A 424 -5.31 -14.55 -1.89
C VAL A 424 -4.43 -14.02 -3.02
N SER A 425 -3.80 -12.88 -2.77
CA SER A 425 -2.93 -12.17 -3.71
C SER A 425 -1.60 -11.87 -3.02
N PRO A 426 -0.47 -12.39 -3.52
CA PRO A 426 0.87 -11.95 -3.11
C PRO A 426 1.18 -10.59 -3.76
N GLU A 427 1.68 -9.63 -2.98
CA GLU A 427 1.77 -8.24 -3.43
C GLU A 427 3.10 -7.58 -3.01
N ILE A 428 3.65 -6.76 -3.91
CA ILE A 428 4.82 -5.89 -3.68
C ILE A 428 4.42 -4.46 -4.07
N LEU A 429 4.68 -3.47 -3.22
CA LEU A 429 4.42 -2.07 -3.52
C LEU A 429 5.67 -1.38 -4.07
N LEU A 430 5.44 -0.59 -5.11
CA LEU A 430 6.42 0.29 -5.72
C LEU A 430 5.90 1.73 -5.68
N PHE A 431 6.80 2.66 -5.42
CA PHE A 431 6.51 4.09 -5.33
C PHE A 431 7.19 4.78 -6.49
N GLU A 432 6.43 5.02 -7.55
CA GLU A 432 6.96 5.45 -8.83
C GLU A 432 6.60 6.90 -9.14
N VAL A 433 7.40 7.52 -10.00
CA VAL A 433 7.14 8.85 -10.52
C VAL A 433 7.29 8.81 -12.03
N TYR A 434 6.23 9.21 -12.74
CA TYR A 434 6.28 9.43 -14.18
C TYR A 434 6.12 10.92 -14.44
N ARG A 435 7.15 11.54 -15.01
CA ARG A 435 7.28 12.99 -15.20
C ARG A 435 7.15 13.78 -13.89
N ASN A 436 5.95 14.22 -13.54
CA ASN A 436 5.63 14.96 -12.30
C ASN A 436 4.46 14.32 -11.53
N THR A 437 3.99 13.16 -11.99
CA THR A 437 2.86 12.45 -11.39
C THR A 437 3.42 11.30 -10.56
N PRO A 438 3.43 11.40 -9.22
CA PRO A 438 3.68 10.25 -8.36
C PRO A 438 2.51 9.27 -8.52
N PHE A 439 2.79 7.96 -8.51
CA PHE A 439 1.78 6.92 -8.51
C PHE A 439 2.32 5.66 -7.83
N VAL A 440 1.41 4.77 -7.42
CA VAL A 440 1.78 3.48 -6.85
C VAL A 440 1.74 2.44 -7.95
N ALA A 441 2.87 1.77 -8.19
CA ALA A 441 2.87 0.54 -8.94
C ALA A 441 2.80 -0.65 -7.98
N ARG A 442 2.25 -1.77 -8.44
CA ARG A 442 2.05 -2.96 -7.62
C ARG A 442 2.45 -4.22 -8.38
N GLY A 443 3.44 -4.92 -7.84
CA GLY A 443 3.77 -6.28 -8.25
C GLY A 443 2.69 -7.24 -7.80
N VAL A 444 2.07 -7.94 -8.74
CA VAL A 444 0.98 -8.88 -8.46
C VAL A 444 1.07 -10.12 -9.34
N ASN A 445 0.41 -11.19 -8.89
CA ASN A 445 -0.13 -12.17 -9.82
C ASN A 445 -1.50 -11.68 -10.30
N TYR A 446 -1.63 -11.37 -11.60
CA TYR A 446 -2.80 -10.67 -12.16
C TYR A 446 -4.13 -11.39 -11.87
N SER A 447 -4.26 -12.65 -12.25
CA SER A 447 -5.45 -13.47 -11.96
C SER A 447 -5.80 -13.54 -10.47
N ALA A 448 -4.80 -13.66 -9.59
CA ALA A 448 -5.01 -13.71 -8.14
C ALA A 448 -5.49 -12.35 -7.60
N TYR A 449 -4.90 -11.26 -8.10
CA TYR A 449 -5.29 -9.90 -7.73
C TYR A 449 -6.70 -9.57 -8.22
N GLU A 450 -7.04 -9.91 -9.46
CA GLU A 450 -8.37 -9.68 -10.03
C GLU A 450 -9.46 -10.35 -9.18
N SER A 451 -9.24 -11.62 -8.81
CA SER A 451 -10.17 -12.39 -7.99
C SER A 451 -10.42 -11.79 -6.60
N LEU A 452 -9.39 -11.17 -6.00
CA LEU A 452 -9.42 -10.61 -4.65
C LEU A 452 -9.88 -9.14 -4.62
N ALA A 453 -9.45 -8.35 -5.60
CA ALA A 453 -9.70 -6.92 -5.68
C ALA A 453 -10.98 -6.57 -6.46
N HIS A 454 -11.58 -7.55 -7.16
CA HIS A 454 -12.76 -7.36 -8.01
C HIS A 454 -12.56 -6.28 -9.08
N THR A 455 -11.35 -6.18 -9.61
CA THR A 455 -11.05 -5.33 -10.76
C THR A 455 -11.58 -5.97 -12.03
N ALA A 456 -11.95 -5.16 -13.03
CA ALA A 456 -12.36 -5.66 -14.34
C ALA A 456 -11.46 -5.10 -15.42
N LEU A 457 -10.93 -5.96 -16.29
CA LEU A 457 -10.24 -5.51 -17.50
C LEU A 457 -11.25 -4.84 -18.44
N THR A 458 -10.99 -3.58 -18.79
CA THR A 458 -11.89 -2.75 -19.62
C THR A 458 -11.46 -2.68 -21.07
N THR A 459 -10.15 -2.75 -21.34
CA THR A 459 -9.57 -2.65 -22.68
C THR A 459 -8.23 -3.39 -22.71
N GLY A 460 -7.85 -3.95 -23.85
CA GLY A 460 -6.59 -4.69 -24.03
C GLY A 460 -6.69 -6.15 -23.58
N ARG A 461 -5.58 -6.70 -23.08
CA ARG A 461 -5.46 -8.11 -22.67
C ARG A 461 -4.77 -8.27 -21.32
N GLU A 462 -4.88 -9.46 -20.73
CA GLU A 462 -4.07 -9.81 -19.55
C GLU A 462 -2.58 -9.91 -19.94
N PRO A 463 -1.66 -9.50 -19.06
CA PRO A 463 -0.23 -9.62 -19.31
C PRO A 463 0.22 -11.08 -19.31
N THR A 464 1.06 -11.41 -20.27
CA THR A 464 1.72 -12.72 -20.44
C THR A 464 3.21 -12.67 -20.19
N GLY A 465 3.82 -11.49 -20.37
CA GLY A 465 5.24 -11.22 -20.12
C GLY A 465 5.46 -10.48 -18.79
N ASP A 466 6.70 -10.45 -18.34
CA ASP A 466 7.08 -9.69 -17.13
C ASP A 466 7.25 -8.19 -17.38
N ASP A 467 7.56 -7.84 -18.62
CA ASP A 467 7.69 -6.49 -19.14
C ASP A 467 6.35 -5.92 -19.60
N GLU A 468 5.24 -6.57 -19.26
CA GLU A 468 3.90 -6.11 -19.57
C GLU A 468 3.18 -5.67 -18.28
N ALA A 469 2.36 -4.63 -18.39
CA ALA A 469 1.66 -4.01 -17.29
C ALA A 469 0.19 -3.71 -17.61
N LEU A 470 -0.64 -3.63 -16.57
CA LEU A 470 -2.00 -3.11 -16.65
C LEU A 470 -2.10 -1.75 -15.96
N ILE A 471 -2.72 -0.78 -16.61
CA ILE A 471 -2.93 0.56 -16.05
C ILE A 471 -4.35 0.74 -15.53
N GLY A 472 -4.49 1.29 -14.33
CA GLY A 472 -5.80 1.67 -13.78
C GLY A 472 -6.42 2.84 -14.54
N ALA A 473 -7.75 2.93 -14.57
CA ALA A 473 -8.41 3.88 -15.44
C ALA A 473 -8.15 5.34 -15.04
N SER A 474 -8.13 5.64 -13.74
CA SER A 474 -7.83 6.98 -13.22
C SER A 474 -6.35 7.35 -13.38
N LEU A 475 -5.43 6.38 -13.34
CA LEU A 475 -4.00 6.59 -13.60
C LEU A 475 -3.73 6.89 -15.09
N ALA A 476 -4.39 6.16 -16.00
CA ALA A 476 -4.29 6.39 -17.43
C ALA A 476 -4.71 7.82 -17.80
N GLU A 477 -5.80 8.32 -17.22
CA GLU A 477 -6.26 9.71 -17.42
C GLU A 477 -5.27 10.74 -16.84
N ALA A 478 -4.67 10.45 -15.68
CA ALA A 478 -3.72 11.34 -15.02
C ALA A 478 -2.39 11.52 -15.78
N THR A 479 -1.94 10.45 -16.43
CA THR A 479 -0.63 10.36 -17.08
C THR A 479 -0.71 10.55 -18.59
N GLY A 480 -1.89 10.35 -19.18
CA GLY A 480 -2.10 10.30 -20.62
C GLY A 480 -1.62 9.01 -21.27
N LEU A 481 -1.23 7.99 -20.48
CA LEU A 481 -0.76 6.71 -20.97
C LEU A 481 -1.92 5.81 -21.42
N GLY A 482 -1.78 5.22 -22.60
CA GLY A 482 -2.74 4.31 -23.22
C GLY A 482 -2.22 2.87 -23.38
N VAL A 483 -3.10 1.99 -23.88
CA VAL A 483 -2.70 0.63 -24.25
C VAL A 483 -1.83 0.69 -25.52
N GLY A 484 -0.69 0.02 -25.49
CA GLY A 484 0.36 0.06 -26.51
C GLY A 484 1.50 1.02 -26.19
N ASP A 485 1.34 1.89 -25.19
CA ASP A 485 2.42 2.79 -24.76
C ASP A 485 3.49 2.04 -23.96
N THR A 486 4.73 2.47 -24.12
CA THR A 486 5.88 1.93 -23.40
C THR A 486 6.47 2.97 -22.46
N LEU A 487 6.87 2.53 -21.28
CA LEU A 487 7.23 3.35 -20.14
C LEU A 487 8.49 2.77 -19.49
N VAL A 488 9.47 3.63 -19.19
CA VAL A 488 10.63 3.26 -18.38
C VAL A 488 10.31 3.53 -16.92
N LEU A 489 10.39 2.49 -16.09
CA LEU A 489 10.28 2.59 -14.64
C LEU A 489 11.66 2.60 -14.01
N GLY A 490 11.79 3.42 -12.98
CA GLY A 490 12.94 3.46 -12.09
C GLY A 490 12.80 2.45 -10.97
N GLY A 491 13.86 2.28 -10.19
CA GLY A 491 13.82 1.47 -9.00
C GLY A 491 13.06 2.18 -7.89
N SER A 492 12.23 1.48 -7.13
CA SER A 492 11.42 2.08 -6.05
C SER A 492 12.30 2.35 -4.82
N THR A 493 12.74 1.29 -4.13
CA THR A 493 13.53 1.37 -2.88
C THR A 493 15.01 1.04 -3.08
N THR A 494 15.36 0.44 -4.22
CA THR A 494 16.72 0.14 -4.66
C THR A 494 16.92 0.74 -6.06
N PRO A 495 18.12 1.21 -6.43
CA PRO A 495 18.37 1.74 -7.78
C PRO A 495 18.10 0.66 -8.83
N GLY A 496 17.33 0.99 -9.86
CA GLY A 496 16.85 0.02 -10.85
C GLY A 496 16.34 0.69 -12.10
N ILE A 497 16.38 -0.01 -13.24
CA ILE A 497 15.63 0.37 -14.43
C ILE A 497 14.93 -0.84 -15.02
N THR A 498 13.75 -0.63 -15.57
CA THR A 498 13.08 -1.60 -16.43
C THR A 498 12.22 -0.89 -17.46
N ARG A 499 11.94 -1.57 -18.56
CA ARG A 499 11.01 -1.13 -19.59
C ARG A 499 9.75 -1.95 -19.46
N ILE A 500 8.61 -1.30 -19.52
CA ILE A 500 7.29 -1.95 -19.51
C ILE A 500 6.41 -1.45 -20.65
N GLU A 501 5.59 -2.35 -21.19
CA GLU A 501 4.53 -2.07 -22.15
C GLU A 501 3.17 -2.17 -21.46
N ILE A 502 2.30 -1.19 -21.71
CA ILE A 502 0.93 -1.20 -21.19
C ILE A 502 0.07 -2.01 -22.15
N VAL A 503 -0.30 -3.24 -21.79
CA VAL A 503 -1.06 -4.16 -22.66
C VAL A 503 -2.57 -4.15 -22.38
N GLY A 504 -2.98 -3.50 -21.29
CA GLY A 504 -4.39 -3.39 -20.93
C GLY A 504 -4.70 -2.31 -19.89
N ARG A 505 -5.98 -1.94 -19.83
CA ARG A 505 -6.54 -0.98 -18.88
C ARG A 505 -7.59 -1.67 -18.03
N PHE A 506 -7.51 -1.55 -16.71
CA PHE A 506 -8.50 -2.09 -15.78
C PHE A 506 -9.25 -0.97 -15.06
N ALA A 507 -10.45 -1.28 -14.58
CA ALA A 507 -11.22 -0.44 -13.68
C ALA A 507 -11.22 -1.06 -12.27
N GLY A 508 -10.79 -0.27 -11.29
CA GLY A 508 -10.81 -0.62 -9.87
C GLY A 508 -11.69 0.30 -9.03
N THR A 509 -11.67 0.12 -7.71
CA THR A 509 -12.37 1.02 -6.78
C THR A 509 -11.40 1.84 -5.94
N GLY A 510 -11.67 3.14 -5.81
CA GLY A 510 -10.84 4.08 -5.07
C GLY A 510 -9.38 4.05 -5.53
N VAL A 511 -8.45 3.93 -4.59
CA VAL A 511 -6.99 3.90 -4.86
C VAL A 511 -6.53 2.80 -5.81
N GLN A 512 -7.32 1.75 -6.04
CA GLN A 512 -6.94 0.66 -6.95
C GLN A 512 -6.90 1.15 -8.40
N ASP A 513 -7.72 2.13 -8.74
CA ASP A 513 -7.85 2.65 -10.11
C ASP A 513 -6.75 3.67 -10.48
N ASP A 514 -6.00 4.15 -9.48
CA ASP A 514 -4.82 5.01 -9.63
C ASP A 514 -3.50 4.21 -9.59
N GLN A 515 -3.54 2.90 -9.82
CA GLN A 515 -2.37 2.02 -9.75
C GLN A 515 -1.95 1.47 -11.11
N LEU A 516 -0.66 1.17 -11.22
CA LEU A 516 -0.09 0.37 -12.30
C LEU A 516 0.20 -1.03 -11.77
N LEU A 517 -0.32 -2.08 -12.41
CA LEU A 517 -0.03 -3.46 -12.06
C LEU A 517 1.10 -3.99 -12.92
N VAL A 518 2.15 -4.52 -12.29
CA VAL A 518 3.32 -5.12 -12.94
C VAL A 518 3.51 -6.56 -12.43
N SER A 519 4.32 -7.35 -13.13
CA SER A 519 4.63 -8.72 -12.66
C SER A 519 5.41 -8.68 -11.33
N LEU A 520 5.29 -9.76 -10.54
CA LEU A 520 6.05 -9.88 -9.29
C LEU A 520 7.57 -9.83 -9.53
N ASP A 521 8.05 -10.33 -10.66
CA ASP A 521 9.48 -10.35 -10.98
C ASP A 521 9.99 -8.95 -11.36
N THR A 522 9.18 -8.17 -12.10
CA THR A 522 9.46 -6.75 -12.32
C THR A 522 9.45 -5.98 -11.00
N ALA A 523 8.50 -6.26 -10.11
CA ALA A 523 8.46 -5.61 -8.81
C ALA A 523 9.65 -5.93 -7.91
N ARG A 524 10.07 -7.20 -7.84
CA ARG A 524 11.25 -7.65 -7.09
C ARG A 524 12.52 -6.96 -7.55
N HIS A 525 12.69 -6.84 -8.86
CA HIS A 525 13.83 -6.13 -9.47
C HIS A 525 13.89 -4.67 -8.99
N LEU A 526 12.76 -3.95 -8.98
CA LEU A 526 12.73 -2.53 -8.63
C LEU A 526 12.73 -2.26 -7.12
N THR A 527 12.41 -3.23 -6.26
CA THR A 527 12.42 -3.07 -4.80
C THR A 527 13.60 -3.73 -4.10
N GLY A 528 14.33 -4.63 -4.78
CA GLY A 528 15.36 -5.48 -4.19
C GLY A 528 14.76 -6.60 -3.32
N THR A 529 13.47 -6.91 -3.50
CA THR A 529 12.82 -8.04 -2.79
C THR A 529 13.38 -9.35 -3.30
N GLY A 530 13.68 -10.28 -2.39
CA GLY A 530 14.29 -11.57 -2.71
C GLY A 530 13.45 -12.41 -3.70
N GLN A 531 14.12 -13.26 -4.47
CA GLN A 531 13.45 -14.19 -5.39
C GLN A 531 12.48 -15.10 -4.62
N GLY A 532 11.23 -15.21 -5.10
CA GLY A 532 10.19 -15.99 -4.43
C GLY A 532 9.66 -15.38 -3.13
N GLU A 533 10.05 -14.14 -2.79
CA GLU A 533 9.52 -13.38 -1.65
C GLU A 533 8.62 -12.24 -2.16
N VAL A 534 7.73 -11.76 -1.29
CA VAL A 534 6.87 -10.59 -1.48
C VAL A 534 6.81 -9.78 -0.19
N GLN A 535 6.35 -8.52 -0.27
CA GLN A 535 6.26 -7.67 0.92
C GLN A 535 5.13 -8.13 1.84
N PHE A 536 3.99 -8.50 1.26
CA PHE A 536 2.84 -8.99 2.01
C PHE A 536 1.90 -9.83 1.16
N ILE A 537 1.02 -10.57 1.84
CA ILE A 537 -0.01 -11.39 1.21
C ILE A 537 -1.37 -10.90 1.68
N ARG A 538 -2.20 -10.47 0.73
CA ARG A 538 -3.58 -10.02 1.01
C ARG A 538 -4.56 -11.16 0.77
N THR A 539 -5.54 -11.31 1.64
CA THR A 539 -6.44 -12.46 1.65
C THR A 539 -7.82 -12.08 2.18
N SER A 540 -8.86 -12.80 1.78
CA SER A 540 -10.23 -12.64 2.30
C SER A 540 -10.81 -13.99 2.71
N GLY A 541 -11.58 -14.02 3.81
CA GLY A 541 -12.31 -15.22 4.23
C GLY A 541 -11.50 -16.23 5.04
N LEU A 542 -10.30 -15.88 5.53
CA LEU A 542 -9.62 -16.67 6.55
C LEU A 542 -10.39 -16.57 7.87
N ALA A 543 -10.92 -17.71 8.34
CA ALA A 543 -11.49 -17.81 9.66
C ALA A 543 -10.39 -17.56 10.70
N SER A 544 -10.66 -16.72 11.70
CA SER A 544 -9.83 -16.58 12.89
C SER A 544 -9.88 -17.88 13.69
N GLY A 545 -9.08 -18.86 13.27
CA GLY A 545 -8.95 -20.12 14.00
C GLY A 545 -8.16 -19.93 15.30
N ASP A 546 -8.17 -20.95 16.15
CA ASP A 546 -7.50 -20.94 17.46
C ASP A 546 -6.06 -20.41 17.33
N ALA A 547 -5.79 -19.26 17.95
CA ALA A 547 -4.47 -18.63 18.03
C ALA A 547 -3.36 -19.52 18.65
N ASN A 548 -3.74 -20.72 19.13
CA ASN A 548 -2.88 -21.74 19.70
C ASN A 548 -2.42 -22.81 18.68
N ALA A 549 -2.80 -22.72 17.41
CA ALA A 549 -2.32 -23.63 16.38
C ALA A 549 -0.82 -23.39 16.11
N SER A 550 0.02 -24.38 16.44
CA SER A 550 1.46 -24.28 16.22
C SER A 550 1.82 -24.34 14.73
N THR A 551 2.73 -23.46 14.31
CA THR A 551 3.35 -23.41 12.98
C THR A 551 4.38 -24.52 12.74
N ILE A 552 4.72 -25.31 13.77
CA ILE A 552 5.74 -26.36 13.66
C ILE A 552 5.09 -27.66 13.21
N VAL A 553 5.58 -28.18 12.09
CA VAL A 553 5.16 -29.45 11.48
C VAL A 553 6.29 -30.46 11.62
N VAL A 554 5.97 -31.65 12.13
CA VAL A 554 6.92 -32.77 12.15
C VAL A 554 6.96 -33.37 10.74
N THR A 555 8.12 -33.28 10.09
CA THR A 555 8.33 -33.73 8.71
C THR A 555 8.86 -35.15 8.65
N ASP A 556 9.66 -35.57 9.61
CA ASP A 556 10.14 -36.94 9.72
C ASP A 556 10.42 -37.35 11.18
N ALA A 557 10.43 -38.65 11.44
CA ALA A 557 10.88 -39.22 12.70
C ALA A 557 11.60 -40.55 12.44
N THR A 558 12.82 -40.66 12.94
CA THR A 558 13.68 -41.83 12.71
C THR A 558 14.32 -42.29 14.01
N VAL A 559 14.21 -43.59 14.32
CA VAL A 559 14.90 -44.22 15.46
C VAL A 559 16.39 -44.26 15.14
N THR A 560 17.22 -43.71 16.03
CA THR A 560 18.66 -43.63 15.83
C THR A 560 19.41 -43.61 17.16
N ARG A 561 20.74 -43.63 17.10
CA ARG A 561 21.61 -43.38 18.25
C ARG A 561 22.37 -42.08 18.06
N ARG A 562 22.46 -41.27 19.10
CA ARG A 562 23.25 -40.04 19.14
C ARG A 562 24.06 -40.02 20.43
N ASP A 563 25.37 -39.83 20.31
CA ASP A 563 26.31 -39.77 21.44
C ASP A 563 26.22 -40.98 22.40
N GLY A 564 25.95 -42.16 21.85
CA GLY A 564 25.82 -43.43 22.59
C GLY A 564 24.42 -43.71 23.14
N SER A 565 23.53 -42.72 23.20
CA SER A 565 22.15 -42.87 23.67
C SER A 565 21.21 -43.33 22.55
N PHE A 566 20.30 -44.26 22.88
CA PHE A 566 19.21 -44.69 22.00
C PHE A 566 18.06 -43.69 22.05
N GLY A 567 17.41 -43.44 20.91
CA GLY A 567 16.29 -42.51 20.87
C GLY A 567 15.72 -42.29 19.47
N VAL A 568 14.95 -41.22 19.35
CA VAL A 568 14.27 -40.81 18.12
C VAL A 568 14.81 -39.43 17.71
N ALA A 569 15.32 -39.33 16.49
CA ALA A 569 15.56 -38.05 15.83
C ALA A 569 14.27 -37.59 15.17
N VAL A 570 13.70 -36.50 15.68
CA VAL A 570 12.47 -35.87 15.17
C VAL A 570 12.88 -34.67 14.32
N GLU A 571 12.59 -34.71 13.03
CA GLU A 571 12.77 -33.58 12.12
C GLU A 571 11.47 -32.78 12.08
N ALA A 572 11.58 -31.47 12.32
CA ALA A 572 10.45 -30.57 12.28
C ALA A 572 10.80 -29.27 11.56
N THR A 573 9.82 -28.73 10.86
CA THR A 573 9.92 -27.48 10.10
C THR A 573 8.94 -26.46 10.68
N ASN A 574 9.42 -25.25 10.93
CA ASN A 574 8.56 -24.12 11.30
C ASN A 574 8.07 -23.41 10.04
N LEU A 575 6.76 -23.45 9.80
CA LEU A 575 6.10 -22.77 8.69
C LEU A 575 5.68 -21.33 9.03
N GLY A 576 5.97 -20.89 10.26
CA GLY A 576 5.63 -19.56 10.76
C GLY A 576 6.66 -18.50 10.37
N LEU A 577 6.21 -17.26 10.45
CA LEU A 577 7.07 -16.08 10.22
C LEU A 577 7.86 -15.67 11.48
N SER A 578 7.59 -16.30 12.62
CA SER A 578 8.28 -16.09 13.89
C SER A 578 8.83 -17.40 14.46
N ASP A 579 9.84 -17.28 15.33
CA ASP A 579 10.37 -18.41 16.08
C ASP A 579 9.27 -19.03 16.94
N ALA A 580 9.16 -20.35 16.89
CA ALA A 580 8.09 -21.07 17.58
C ALA A 580 8.64 -22.21 18.43
N SER A 581 7.84 -22.62 19.41
CA SER A 581 8.07 -23.83 20.20
C SER A 581 6.78 -24.61 20.33
N ARG A 582 6.83 -25.93 20.08
CA ARG A 582 5.66 -26.81 20.13
C ARG A 582 5.93 -28.00 21.06
N PRO A 583 5.14 -28.21 22.13
CA PRO A 583 5.19 -29.46 22.87
C PRO A 583 4.68 -30.60 21.98
N VAL A 584 5.48 -31.66 21.86
CA VAL A 584 5.14 -32.87 21.09
C VAL A 584 5.40 -34.09 21.97
N SER A 585 4.46 -35.04 21.93
CA SER A 585 4.65 -36.36 22.54
C SER A 585 5.23 -37.30 21.49
N VAL A 586 6.36 -37.92 21.81
CA VAL A 586 7.03 -38.96 21.02
C VAL A 586 6.73 -40.28 21.72
N THR A 587 6.12 -41.22 21.01
CA THR A 587 5.78 -42.55 21.53
C THR A 587 6.57 -43.61 20.75
N LEU A 588 7.27 -44.49 21.46
CA LEU A 588 8.02 -45.62 20.89
C LEU A 588 7.65 -46.90 21.65
N GLY A 589 6.89 -47.79 21.01
CA GLY A 589 6.23 -48.91 21.67
C GLY A 589 5.26 -48.40 22.74
N ASP A 590 5.46 -48.84 23.98
CA ASP A 590 4.66 -48.41 25.14
C ASP A 590 5.23 -47.17 25.85
N ALA A 591 6.47 -46.76 25.52
CA ALA A 591 7.12 -45.62 26.14
C ALA A 591 6.73 -44.31 25.46
N THR A 592 6.40 -43.27 26.24
CA THR A 592 6.09 -41.93 25.72
C THR A 592 6.94 -40.88 26.42
N ALA A 593 7.61 -40.03 25.64
CA ALA A 593 8.38 -38.88 26.11
C ALA A 593 7.78 -37.59 25.56
N LYS A 594 7.63 -36.56 26.41
CA LYS A 594 7.22 -35.22 25.99
C LYS A 594 8.46 -34.36 25.77
N THR A 595 8.54 -33.70 24.62
CA THR A 595 9.61 -32.75 24.29
C THR A 595 9.04 -31.46 23.72
N ALA A 596 9.77 -30.35 23.82
CA ALA A 596 9.43 -29.11 23.13
C ALA A 596 10.30 -28.97 21.89
N LEU A 597 9.67 -28.96 20.72
CA LEU A 597 10.35 -28.69 19.45
C LEU A 597 10.45 -27.17 19.29
N SER A 598 11.61 -26.59 19.54
CA SER A 598 11.88 -25.16 19.28
C SER A 598 12.64 -25.02 17.96
N VAL A 599 11.98 -24.45 16.96
CA VAL A 599 12.45 -24.37 15.58
C VAL A 599 12.36 -22.90 15.11
N PRO A 600 13.48 -22.30 14.65
CA PRO A 600 13.46 -20.93 14.14
C PRO A 600 12.52 -20.75 12.95
N SER A 601 12.04 -19.52 12.72
CA SER A 601 11.12 -19.21 11.61
C SER A 601 11.67 -19.71 10.26
N ARG A 602 10.80 -20.29 9.43
CA ARG A 602 11.14 -20.81 8.08
C ARG A 602 12.34 -21.77 8.02
N ARG A 603 12.70 -22.44 9.12
CA ARG A 603 13.80 -23.41 9.19
C ARG A 603 13.31 -24.80 9.55
N SER A 604 14.12 -25.79 9.24
CA SER A 604 13.98 -27.16 9.74
C SER A 604 15.05 -27.43 10.79
N LYS A 605 14.71 -28.19 11.82
CA LYS A 605 15.62 -28.59 12.88
C LYS A 605 15.31 -30.01 13.32
N THR A 606 16.37 -30.79 13.55
CA THR A 606 16.27 -32.13 14.10
C THR A 606 16.50 -32.10 15.61
N THR A 607 15.52 -32.57 16.37
CA THR A 607 15.58 -32.71 17.82
C THR A 607 15.70 -34.18 18.19
N PHE A 608 16.70 -34.54 19.00
CA PHE A 608 16.88 -35.90 19.49
C PHE A 608 16.12 -36.09 20.81
N VAL A 609 15.31 -37.14 20.90
CA VAL A 609 14.55 -37.52 22.09
C VAL A 609 15.05 -38.88 22.56
N ALA A 610 15.67 -38.92 23.73
CA ALA A 610 16.24 -40.15 24.28
C ALA A 610 15.15 -41.09 24.80
N PHE A 611 15.36 -42.39 24.60
CA PHE A 611 14.53 -43.46 25.13
C PHE A 611 15.42 -44.55 25.72
N GLU A 612 14.87 -45.33 26.65
CA GLU A 612 15.47 -46.61 27.01
C GLU A 612 15.44 -47.55 25.80
N THR A 613 16.43 -48.44 25.72
CA THR A 613 16.52 -49.40 24.62
C THR A 613 15.42 -50.45 24.77
N PRO A 614 14.48 -50.57 23.82
CA PRO A 614 13.42 -51.57 23.91
C PRO A 614 13.98 -52.99 23.72
N PRO A 615 13.28 -54.03 24.19
CA PRO A 615 13.59 -55.41 23.86
C PRO A 615 13.62 -55.63 22.36
N ALA A 616 14.39 -56.64 21.91
CA ALA A 616 14.47 -56.98 20.50
C ALA A 616 13.07 -57.32 19.95
N GLY A 617 12.65 -56.65 18.88
CA GLY A 617 11.29 -56.78 18.36
C GLY A 617 10.88 -55.63 17.46
N THR A 618 9.67 -55.70 16.91
CA THR A 618 9.08 -54.60 16.13
C THR A 618 8.25 -53.72 17.05
N VAL A 619 8.60 -52.43 17.11
CA VAL A 619 7.92 -51.41 17.91
C VAL A 619 7.30 -50.35 16.98
N SER A 620 6.16 -49.79 17.38
CA SER A 620 5.55 -48.65 16.71
C SER A 620 6.23 -47.36 17.17
N LEU A 621 6.59 -46.49 16.24
CA LEU A 621 6.99 -45.10 16.48
C LEU A 621 5.83 -44.20 16.08
N SER A 622 5.38 -43.33 16.98
CA SER A 622 4.38 -42.30 16.70
C SER A 622 4.85 -40.94 17.20
N VAL A 623 4.88 -39.94 16.31
CA VAL A 623 5.23 -38.55 16.62
C VAL A 623 4.28 -37.62 15.89
N ALA A 624 3.41 -36.95 16.63
CA ALA A 624 2.31 -36.17 16.04
C ALA A 624 1.52 -37.00 15.01
N ASP A 625 1.59 -36.66 13.73
CA ASP A 625 0.90 -37.39 12.65
C ASP A 625 1.80 -38.43 11.94
N VAL A 626 3.07 -38.56 12.34
CA VAL A 626 4.02 -39.50 11.74
C VAL A 626 3.97 -40.82 12.51
N THR A 627 3.56 -41.91 11.86
CA THR A 627 3.57 -43.26 12.43
C THR A 627 4.42 -44.19 11.58
N LYS A 628 5.34 -44.94 12.21
CA LYS A 628 6.22 -45.93 11.56
C LYS A 628 6.29 -47.20 12.40
N SER A 629 6.61 -48.33 11.78
CA SER A 629 7.00 -49.56 12.47
C SER A 629 8.51 -49.75 12.32
N VAL A 630 9.20 -49.98 13.43
CA VAL A 630 10.66 -50.10 13.48
C VAL A 630 11.04 -51.38 14.20
N THR A 631 11.85 -52.22 13.58
CA THR A 631 12.40 -53.41 14.23
C THR A 631 13.75 -53.07 14.85
N VAL A 632 13.99 -53.50 16.09
CA VAL A 632 15.21 -53.20 16.86
C VAL A 632 15.82 -54.51 17.38
N ASP A 633 17.15 -54.63 17.43
CA ASP A 633 17.87 -55.78 17.99
C ASP A 633 18.10 -55.65 19.51
N GLU A 634 18.69 -56.67 20.12
CA GLU A 634 19.02 -56.72 21.55
C GLU A 634 20.01 -55.62 22.00
N ARG A 635 20.69 -54.97 21.05
CA ARG A 635 21.61 -53.85 21.30
C ARG A 635 20.96 -52.50 20.98
N GLY A 636 19.66 -52.45 20.70
CA GLY A 636 18.99 -51.20 20.37
C GLY A 636 19.38 -50.65 18.99
N ARG A 637 19.82 -51.50 18.06
CA ARG A 637 20.08 -51.09 16.67
C ARG A 637 18.87 -51.40 15.83
N VAL A 638 18.52 -50.48 14.94
CA VAL A 638 17.44 -50.70 13.98
C VAL A 638 17.82 -51.89 13.08
N VAL A 639 17.06 -52.97 13.18
CA VAL A 639 17.19 -54.14 12.32
C VAL A 639 16.47 -53.83 11.03
N GLU A 640 17.20 -53.27 10.10
CA GLU A 640 16.68 -53.12 8.76
C GLU A 640 16.50 -54.49 8.08
N SER A 641 15.56 -54.57 7.14
CA SER A 641 15.38 -55.78 6.35
C SER A 641 16.66 -56.11 5.57
N LEU A 642 16.95 -57.40 5.39
CA LEU A 642 18.06 -57.84 4.55
C LEU A 642 17.82 -57.29 3.12
N GLY A 643 18.75 -56.50 2.60
CA GLY A 643 18.74 -55.97 1.24
C GLY A 643 19.62 -56.82 0.33
N VAL A 644 19.11 -57.18 -0.85
CA VAL A 644 19.87 -57.88 -1.89
C VAL A 644 19.91 -56.98 -3.11
N SER A 645 21.11 -56.59 -3.54
CA SER A 645 21.32 -55.78 -4.72
C SER A 645 22.04 -56.61 -5.79
N VAL A 646 21.33 -56.85 -6.89
CA VAL A 646 21.79 -57.62 -8.05
C VAL A 646 21.16 -57.03 -9.31
N PRO A 647 21.86 -57.01 -10.47
CA PRO A 647 21.26 -56.62 -11.73
C PRO A 647 20.02 -57.47 -12.07
N ALA A 648 18.92 -56.82 -12.45
CA ALA A 648 17.70 -57.51 -12.86
C ALA A 648 17.87 -58.32 -14.17
N SER A 649 18.76 -57.87 -15.06
CA SER A 649 19.13 -58.54 -16.29
C SER A 649 20.65 -58.74 -16.36
N ILE A 650 21.08 -59.97 -16.69
CA ILE A 650 22.47 -60.41 -16.66
C ILE A 650 22.81 -61.07 -18.01
N PRO A 651 23.91 -60.69 -18.69
CA PRO A 651 24.38 -61.40 -19.88
C PRO A 651 24.83 -62.82 -19.57
N VAL A 652 24.63 -63.73 -20.52
CA VAL A 652 25.20 -65.09 -20.48
C VAL A 652 26.72 -65.03 -20.23
N GLY A 653 27.21 -65.86 -19.31
CA GLY A 653 28.60 -65.87 -18.84
C GLY A 653 28.96 -64.75 -17.85
N GLY A 654 28.00 -63.90 -17.47
CA GLY A 654 28.15 -62.80 -16.52
C GLY A 654 28.41 -63.26 -15.09
N ALA A 655 29.28 -62.53 -14.37
CA ALA A 655 29.62 -62.80 -12.98
C ALA A 655 29.48 -61.56 -12.07
N PRO A 656 28.25 -61.04 -11.86
CA PRO A 656 28.03 -59.85 -11.05
C PRO A 656 28.39 -60.12 -9.58
N ARG A 657 28.85 -59.08 -8.89
CA ARG A 657 28.86 -59.03 -7.42
C ARG A 657 27.44 -58.83 -6.95
N ILE A 658 26.91 -59.80 -6.22
CA ILE A 658 25.67 -59.70 -5.46
C ILE A 658 26.04 -59.06 -4.13
N SER A 659 25.45 -57.92 -3.82
CA SER A 659 25.65 -57.23 -2.54
C SER A 659 24.50 -57.57 -1.61
N VAL A 660 24.85 -58.04 -0.40
CA VAL A 660 23.94 -58.24 0.70
C VAL A 660 24.24 -57.19 1.75
N SER A 661 23.24 -56.38 2.07
CA SER A 661 23.36 -55.28 3.02
C SER A 661 22.18 -55.24 3.98
N ARG A 662 22.34 -54.55 5.11
CA ARG A 662 21.30 -54.26 6.09
C ARG A 662 21.44 -52.80 6.48
N GLY A 663 20.47 -51.96 6.18
CA GLY A 663 20.58 -50.51 6.40
C GLY A 663 21.74 -49.83 5.69
N GLY A 664 22.06 -50.33 4.49
CA GLY A 664 23.19 -49.86 3.71
C GLY A 664 24.55 -50.32 4.24
N GLU A 665 24.62 -50.98 5.40
CA GLU A 665 25.84 -51.63 5.88
C GLU A 665 26.01 -53.02 5.24
N PRO A 666 27.24 -53.39 4.83
CA PRO A 666 27.52 -54.68 4.24
C PRO A 666 27.39 -55.83 5.26
N VAL A 667 26.71 -56.91 4.88
CA VAL A 667 26.55 -58.10 5.73
C VAL A 667 27.54 -59.18 5.30
N ALA A 668 28.60 -59.37 6.08
CA ALA A 668 29.58 -60.45 5.87
C ALA A 668 29.01 -61.83 6.24
N ASN A 669 29.54 -62.88 5.61
CA ASN A 669 29.16 -64.28 5.85
C ASN A 669 27.67 -64.62 5.58
N ALA A 670 26.94 -63.79 4.84
CA ALA A 670 25.63 -64.12 4.32
C ALA A 670 25.75 -65.20 3.25
N THR A 671 24.86 -66.20 3.26
CA THR A 671 24.82 -67.24 2.24
C THR A 671 23.97 -66.78 1.06
N VAL A 672 24.57 -66.61 -0.11
CA VAL A 672 23.89 -66.35 -1.38
C VAL A 672 23.79 -67.68 -2.14
N SER A 673 22.56 -68.08 -2.46
CA SER A 673 22.25 -69.29 -3.21
C SER A 673 21.52 -68.99 -4.51
N VAL A 674 22.00 -69.56 -5.60
CA VAL A 674 21.38 -69.49 -6.94
C VAL A 674 21.53 -70.86 -7.59
N ASP A 675 20.41 -71.54 -7.89
CA ASP A 675 20.38 -72.79 -8.65
C ASP A 675 21.47 -73.82 -8.25
N GLY A 676 21.49 -74.18 -6.97
CA GLY A 676 22.49 -75.11 -6.41
C GLY A 676 23.87 -74.53 -6.09
N GLN A 677 24.26 -73.39 -6.68
CA GLN A 677 25.48 -72.67 -6.31
C GLN A 677 25.28 -71.95 -4.97
N ARG A 678 26.19 -72.16 -4.01
CA ARG A 678 26.22 -71.44 -2.73
C ARG A 678 27.54 -70.70 -2.57
N ARG A 679 27.45 -69.41 -2.25
CA ARG A 679 28.59 -68.53 -1.96
C ARG A 679 28.35 -67.76 -0.68
N THR A 680 29.40 -67.46 0.05
CA THR A 680 29.35 -66.58 1.22
C THR A 680 29.82 -65.17 0.85
N THR A 681 29.21 -64.16 1.46
CA THR A 681 29.64 -62.77 1.26
C THR A 681 30.93 -62.47 2.01
N ASP A 682 31.79 -61.66 1.39
CA ASP A 682 33.03 -61.16 1.98
C ASP A 682 32.79 -60.06 3.04
N ALA A 683 33.86 -59.49 3.60
CA ALA A 683 33.79 -58.39 4.57
C ALA A 683 33.09 -57.12 4.02
N SER A 684 33.02 -56.97 2.69
CA SER A 684 32.27 -55.91 2.02
C SER A 684 30.82 -56.31 1.70
N GLY A 685 30.35 -57.44 2.24
CA GLY A 685 29.00 -57.93 2.07
C GLY A 685 28.71 -58.38 0.64
N THR A 686 29.72 -58.74 -0.16
CA THR A 686 29.52 -59.13 -1.56
C THR A 686 29.92 -60.57 -1.85
N ALA A 687 29.19 -61.23 -2.74
CA ALA A 687 29.52 -62.55 -3.27
C ALA A 687 29.41 -62.52 -4.80
N ARG A 688 30.38 -63.12 -5.50
CA ARG A 688 30.31 -63.28 -6.96
C ARG A 688 29.64 -64.61 -7.32
N VAL A 689 28.63 -64.54 -8.17
CA VAL A 689 27.93 -65.71 -8.71
C VAL A 689 27.97 -65.63 -10.23
N ARG A 690 28.17 -66.75 -10.90
CA ARG A 690 28.30 -66.81 -12.36
C ARG A 690 27.07 -67.44 -12.98
N PHE A 691 26.53 -66.79 -14.00
CA PHE A 691 25.33 -67.21 -14.73
C PHE A 691 25.73 -67.60 -16.15
N ASN A 692 25.54 -68.87 -16.52
CA ASN A 692 26.04 -69.41 -17.80
C ASN A 692 24.93 -69.83 -18.76
N GLU A 693 23.68 -69.94 -18.31
CA GLU A 693 22.55 -70.39 -19.12
C GLU A 693 21.46 -69.31 -19.11
N THR A 694 20.71 -69.22 -20.21
CA THR A 694 19.57 -68.32 -20.32
C THR A 694 18.40 -68.81 -19.48
N GLY A 695 17.73 -67.92 -18.76
CA GLY A 695 16.59 -68.29 -17.92
C GLY A 695 16.34 -67.32 -16.79
N THR A 696 15.30 -67.59 -16.00
CA THR A 696 14.95 -66.81 -14.82
C THR A 696 15.47 -67.53 -13.57
N TYR A 697 16.31 -66.84 -12.80
CA TYR A 697 16.93 -67.38 -11.59
C TYR A 697 16.41 -66.66 -10.36
N VAL A 698 16.24 -67.39 -9.26
CA VAL A 698 15.96 -66.81 -7.94
C VAL A 698 17.26 -66.74 -7.14
N VAL A 699 17.72 -65.51 -6.90
CA VAL A 699 18.84 -65.22 -6.00
C VAL A 699 18.29 -65.16 -4.58
N SER A 700 18.62 -66.15 -3.76
CA SER A 700 18.25 -66.20 -2.35
C SER A 700 19.47 -65.82 -1.49
N ALA A 701 19.39 -64.72 -0.75
CA ALA A 701 20.38 -64.36 0.25
C ALA A 701 19.83 -64.63 1.64
N ARG A 702 20.60 -65.33 2.48
CA ARG A 702 20.24 -65.66 3.86
C ARG A 702 21.33 -65.17 4.81
N ALA A 703 20.93 -64.42 5.84
CA ALA A 703 21.82 -63.99 6.92
C ALA A 703 21.10 -64.15 8.26
N GLY A 704 21.54 -65.11 9.08
CA GLY A 704 20.86 -65.50 10.31
C GLY A 704 19.46 -66.09 10.03
N SER A 705 18.44 -65.53 10.67
CA SER A 705 17.03 -65.92 10.49
C SER A 705 16.33 -65.24 9.30
N GLN A 706 16.93 -64.20 8.71
CA GLN A 706 16.35 -63.48 7.58
C GLN A 706 16.81 -64.09 6.25
N GLN A 707 15.86 -64.22 5.32
CA GLN A 707 16.11 -64.64 3.95
C GLN A 707 15.37 -63.71 3.00
N ARG A 708 16.02 -63.30 1.91
CA ARG A 708 15.41 -62.50 0.86
C ARG A 708 15.72 -63.10 -0.49
N ASN A 709 14.67 -63.25 -1.28
CA ASN A 709 14.72 -63.77 -2.63
C ASN A 709 14.59 -62.60 -3.62
N THR A 710 15.34 -62.65 -4.71
CA THR A 710 15.28 -61.67 -5.80
C THR A 710 15.38 -62.40 -7.12
N THR A 711 14.45 -62.13 -8.02
CA THR A 711 14.42 -62.75 -9.34
C THR A 711 15.31 -61.96 -10.30
N VAL A 712 16.14 -62.67 -11.07
CA VAL A 712 17.00 -62.10 -12.11
C VAL A 712 16.81 -62.89 -13.40
N THR A 713 16.92 -62.22 -14.53
CA THR A 713 16.80 -62.85 -15.86
C THR A 713 18.16 -62.85 -16.54
N VAL A 714 18.55 -63.99 -17.09
CA VAL A 714 19.76 -64.16 -17.87
C VAL A 714 19.36 -64.33 -19.33
N SER A 715 19.90 -63.48 -20.21
CA SER A 715 19.62 -63.51 -21.65
C SER A 715 20.86 -63.13 -22.46
N GLU A 716 20.91 -63.53 -23.72
CA GLU A 716 22.00 -63.17 -24.63
C GLU A 716 21.97 -61.69 -25.01
N ASP A 717 20.78 -61.08 -25.04
CA ASP A 717 20.58 -59.66 -25.37
C ASP A 717 20.87 -58.70 -24.19
N ALA A 718 21.13 -59.23 -22.99
CA ALA A 718 21.39 -58.41 -21.81
C ALA A 718 22.77 -57.74 -21.88
N THR A 719 22.86 -56.49 -21.43
CA THR A 719 24.13 -55.75 -21.34
C THR A 719 24.57 -55.51 -19.89
N ARG A 720 25.88 -55.35 -19.66
CA ARG A 720 26.43 -55.06 -18.32
C ARG A 720 26.08 -53.63 -17.91
N ARG A 721 25.17 -53.49 -16.95
CA ARG A 721 24.70 -52.20 -16.44
C ARG A 721 24.96 -52.05 -14.94
N PRO A 722 25.15 -50.81 -14.42
CA PRO A 722 25.24 -50.62 -12.98
C PRO A 722 23.88 -50.84 -12.31
N VAL A 723 23.89 -51.16 -11.03
CA VAL A 723 22.67 -51.21 -10.21
C VAL A 723 22.41 -49.83 -9.62
N GLN A 724 21.17 -49.39 -9.69
CA GLN A 724 20.74 -48.08 -9.21
C GLN A 724 19.77 -48.21 -8.03
N THR A 725 19.90 -47.31 -7.06
CA THR A 725 18.88 -47.05 -6.03
C THR A 725 18.59 -45.56 -5.94
N LEU A 726 17.31 -45.21 -5.80
CA LEU A 726 16.85 -43.84 -5.62
C LEU A 726 16.42 -43.59 -4.17
N SER A 727 16.76 -42.43 -3.64
CA SER A 727 16.33 -41.96 -2.33
C SER A 727 15.99 -40.47 -2.38
N LEU A 728 15.04 -40.03 -1.55
CA LEU A 728 14.62 -38.63 -1.42
C LEU A 728 14.85 -38.15 0.02
N SER A 729 15.33 -36.92 0.17
CA SER A 729 15.49 -36.27 1.47
C SER A 729 14.93 -34.84 1.45
N PRO A 730 14.00 -34.46 2.36
CA PRO A 730 13.26 -35.36 3.24
C PRO A 730 12.29 -36.27 2.45
N GLN A 731 11.85 -37.38 3.06
CA GLN A 731 10.92 -38.33 2.42
C GLN A 731 9.52 -37.74 2.20
N THR A 732 9.12 -36.85 3.11
CA THR A 732 7.81 -36.17 3.14
C THR A 732 8.05 -34.67 3.07
N PRO A 733 8.40 -34.13 1.89
CA PRO A 733 8.60 -32.70 1.71
C PRO A 733 7.32 -31.92 1.99
N THR A 734 7.51 -30.71 2.51
CA THR A 734 6.43 -29.71 2.63
C THR A 734 6.48 -28.76 1.43
N LEU A 735 5.48 -27.88 1.34
CA LEU A 735 5.40 -26.80 0.37
C LEU A 735 6.64 -25.88 0.36
N PHE A 736 7.39 -25.86 1.47
CA PHE A 736 8.54 -24.98 1.70
C PHE A 736 9.88 -25.71 1.63
N THR A 737 9.88 -27.00 1.30
CA THR A 737 11.09 -27.81 1.26
C THR A 737 11.45 -28.12 -0.19
N SER A 738 12.69 -27.88 -0.58
CA SER A 738 13.25 -28.33 -1.86
C SER A 738 13.91 -29.70 -1.65
N PRO A 739 13.24 -30.82 -1.98
CA PRO A 739 13.78 -32.12 -1.66
C PRO A 739 14.94 -32.47 -2.59
N THR A 740 15.94 -33.17 -2.07
CA THR A 740 17.06 -33.66 -2.88
C THR A 740 16.84 -35.12 -3.22
N VAL A 741 16.78 -35.44 -4.51
CA VAL A 741 16.82 -36.83 -4.98
C VAL A 741 18.27 -37.24 -5.16
N THR A 742 18.61 -38.45 -4.71
CA THR A 742 19.93 -39.04 -4.88
C THR A 742 19.82 -40.41 -5.54
N ALA A 743 20.44 -40.55 -6.71
CA ALA A 743 20.65 -41.81 -7.40
C ALA A 743 22.04 -42.36 -7.01
N ARG A 744 22.06 -43.49 -6.28
CA ARG A 744 23.29 -44.22 -5.99
C ARG A 744 23.48 -45.32 -7.04
N LEU A 745 24.59 -45.27 -7.76
CA LEU A 745 24.97 -46.21 -8.81
C LEU A 745 26.10 -47.07 -8.30
N THR A 746 25.99 -48.38 -8.48
CA THR A 746 27.02 -49.35 -8.08
C THR A 746 27.37 -50.22 -9.26
N ASN A 747 28.67 -50.42 -9.51
CA ASN A 747 29.14 -51.31 -10.58
C ASN A 747 29.40 -52.72 -10.03
N PRO A 748 28.54 -53.72 -10.30
CA PRO A 748 28.73 -55.08 -9.82
C PRO A 748 29.75 -55.88 -10.66
N TRP A 749 30.24 -55.35 -11.77
CA TRP A 749 31.05 -56.09 -12.75
C TRP A 749 32.55 -55.99 -12.47
N THR A 750 33.34 -56.79 -13.19
CA THR A 750 34.82 -56.73 -13.16
C THR A 750 35.40 -55.64 -14.05
N GLN A 751 34.61 -55.09 -14.97
CA GLN A 751 35.01 -54.06 -15.92
C GLN A 751 34.56 -52.69 -15.45
N ARG A 752 35.31 -51.65 -15.82
CA ARG A 752 34.87 -50.26 -15.64
C ARG A 752 33.66 -50.00 -16.52
N LEU A 753 32.64 -49.33 -15.97
CA LEU A 753 31.48 -48.89 -16.72
C LEU A 753 31.50 -47.37 -16.86
N ASN A 754 31.33 -46.89 -18.09
CA ASN A 754 31.08 -45.49 -18.38
C ASN A 754 29.64 -45.38 -18.84
N THR A 755 28.84 -44.58 -18.15
CA THR A 755 27.42 -44.42 -18.46
C THR A 755 27.00 -42.99 -18.18
N THR A 756 25.89 -42.58 -18.78
CA THR A 756 25.23 -41.34 -18.43
C THR A 756 24.01 -41.63 -17.56
N VAL A 757 23.78 -40.79 -16.56
CA VAL A 757 22.62 -40.86 -15.67
C VAL A 757 21.81 -39.60 -15.85
N THR A 758 20.54 -39.79 -16.16
CA THR A 758 19.56 -38.71 -16.30
C THR A 758 18.62 -38.80 -15.11
N ILE A 759 18.40 -37.70 -14.41
CA ILE A 759 17.40 -37.57 -13.36
C ILE A 759 16.34 -36.60 -13.88
N ARG A 760 15.13 -37.11 -14.11
CA ARG A 760 13.98 -36.31 -14.54
C ARG A 760 12.95 -36.24 -13.42
N GLY A 761 12.69 -35.03 -12.95
CA GLY A 761 11.61 -34.72 -12.03
C GLY A 761 10.84 -33.50 -12.52
N PRO A 762 9.74 -33.14 -11.85
CA PRO A 762 9.00 -31.93 -12.16
C PRO A 762 9.95 -30.71 -12.13
N GLY A 763 10.16 -30.05 -13.27
CA GLY A 763 11.01 -28.85 -13.38
C GLY A 763 12.50 -29.11 -13.12
N THR A 764 12.96 -30.35 -13.30
CA THR A 764 14.37 -30.72 -13.16
C THR A 764 14.70 -31.77 -14.19
N ASP A 765 15.66 -31.48 -15.06
CA ASP A 765 16.29 -32.47 -15.93
C ASP A 765 17.81 -32.32 -15.78
N VAL A 766 18.45 -33.34 -15.20
CA VAL A 766 19.89 -33.33 -14.93
C VAL A 766 20.51 -34.56 -15.56
N GLU A 767 21.38 -34.34 -16.53
CA GLU A 767 22.17 -35.37 -17.18
C GLU A 767 23.64 -35.30 -16.73
N ARG A 768 24.21 -36.42 -16.26
CA ARG A 768 25.62 -36.50 -15.86
C ARG A 768 26.31 -37.77 -16.34
N ALA A 769 27.47 -37.60 -16.96
CA ALA A 769 28.37 -38.70 -17.27
C ALA A 769 29.06 -39.21 -15.98
N VAL A 770 29.07 -40.53 -15.80
CA VAL A 770 29.64 -41.21 -14.62
C VAL A 770 30.53 -42.37 -15.05
N SER A 771 31.74 -42.41 -14.51
CA SER A 771 32.65 -43.55 -14.64
C SER A 771 32.72 -44.31 -13.31
N LEU A 772 32.42 -45.61 -13.36
CA LEU A 772 32.38 -46.51 -12.21
C LEU A 772 33.48 -47.57 -12.32
N ALA A 773 34.45 -47.53 -11.40
CA ALA A 773 35.44 -48.59 -11.26
C ALA A 773 34.78 -49.93 -10.91
N PRO A 774 35.42 -51.09 -11.17
CA PRO A 774 34.90 -52.40 -10.78
C PRO A 774 34.60 -52.46 -9.27
N GLY A 775 33.36 -52.77 -8.89
CA GLY A 775 32.91 -52.75 -7.49
C GLY A 775 32.73 -51.35 -6.88
N GLY A 776 33.02 -50.27 -7.62
CA GLY A 776 32.88 -48.90 -7.16
C GLY A 776 31.43 -48.42 -7.16
N SER A 777 31.16 -47.38 -6.36
CA SER A 777 29.86 -46.70 -6.35
C SER A 777 30.02 -45.18 -6.49
N ARG A 778 29.02 -44.52 -7.10
CA ARG A 778 28.92 -43.06 -7.20
C ARG A 778 27.50 -42.62 -6.86
N ARG A 779 27.38 -41.39 -6.35
CA ARG A 779 26.08 -40.74 -6.11
C ARG A 779 25.94 -39.58 -7.09
N VAL A 780 24.78 -39.49 -7.71
CA VAL A 780 24.35 -38.34 -8.50
C VAL A 780 23.11 -37.80 -7.81
N SER A 781 23.13 -36.52 -7.47
CA SER A 781 22.04 -35.87 -6.74
C SER A 781 21.51 -34.70 -7.55
N ALA A 782 20.22 -34.45 -7.45
CA ALA A 782 19.56 -33.28 -8.00
C ALA A 782 18.60 -32.71 -6.95
N THR A 783 18.62 -31.40 -6.77
CA THR A 783 17.65 -30.70 -5.93
C THR A 783 16.41 -30.43 -6.77
N LEU A 784 15.26 -30.89 -6.29
CA LEU A 784 13.98 -30.64 -6.94
C LEU A 784 13.41 -29.29 -6.45
N PRO A 785 12.76 -28.51 -7.32
CA PRO A 785 12.11 -27.27 -6.92
C PRO A 785 10.96 -27.54 -5.95
N GLN A 786 10.59 -26.52 -5.18
CA GLN A 786 9.40 -26.57 -4.34
C GLN A 786 8.15 -26.84 -5.18
N ARG A 787 7.20 -27.56 -4.61
CA ARG A 787 6.00 -28.00 -5.31
C ARG A 787 4.75 -27.77 -4.46
N PRO A 788 3.60 -27.46 -5.10
CA PRO A 788 2.31 -27.46 -4.42
C PRO A 788 1.99 -28.82 -3.80
N ALA A 789 1.00 -28.87 -2.91
CA ALA A 789 0.51 -30.13 -2.36
C ALA A 789 0.05 -31.07 -3.49
N GLY A 790 0.48 -32.33 -3.44
CA GLY A 790 0.19 -33.29 -4.51
C GLY A 790 1.15 -34.46 -4.53
N GLU A 791 0.87 -35.43 -5.39
CA GLU A 791 1.79 -36.54 -5.68
C GLU A 791 2.60 -36.25 -6.94
N TYR A 792 3.89 -36.54 -6.86
CA TYR A 792 4.84 -36.30 -7.92
C TYR A 792 5.74 -37.51 -8.11
N THR A 793 6.17 -37.75 -9.34
CA THR A 793 7.08 -38.85 -9.66
C THR A 793 8.41 -38.28 -10.16
N VAL A 794 9.49 -38.81 -9.62
CA VAL A 794 10.85 -38.58 -10.11
C VAL A 794 11.36 -39.87 -10.70
N SER A 795 11.98 -39.78 -11.85
CA SER A 795 12.58 -40.91 -12.54
C SER A 795 14.08 -40.70 -12.66
N SER A 796 14.83 -41.78 -12.68
CA SER A 796 16.21 -41.74 -13.10
C SER A 796 16.55 -42.92 -14.00
N GLN A 797 17.26 -42.61 -15.06
CA GLN A 797 17.55 -43.50 -16.16
C GLN A 797 19.06 -43.58 -16.37
N VAL A 798 19.58 -44.78 -16.62
CA VAL A 798 21.02 -45.03 -16.84
C VAL A 798 21.23 -45.57 -18.24
N GLY A 799 21.75 -44.73 -19.14
CA GLY A 799 21.80 -45.02 -20.56
C GLY A 799 20.40 -45.39 -21.11
N ALA A 800 20.31 -46.48 -21.86
CA ALA A 800 19.04 -47.00 -22.41
C ALA A 800 18.31 -47.97 -21.46
N SER A 801 18.32 -47.73 -20.13
CA SER A 801 17.57 -48.56 -19.17
C SER A 801 16.13 -48.14 -19.04
N GLU A 802 15.31 -49.05 -18.49
CA GLU A 802 14.04 -48.62 -17.90
C GLU A 802 14.34 -47.61 -16.78
N PRO A 803 13.52 -46.55 -16.67
CA PRO A 803 13.67 -45.55 -15.63
C PRO A 803 13.28 -46.15 -14.27
N ALA A 804 14.16 -46.00 -13.28
CA ALA A 804 13.78 -46.23 -11.90
C ALA A 804 12.93 -45.05 -11.43
N THR A 805 11.71 -45.30 -10.96
CA THR A 805 10.77 -44.26 -10.51
C THR A 805 10.61 -44.25 -9.00
N LEU A 806 10.53 -43.05 -8.43
CA LEU A 806 10.20 -42.79 -7.04
C LEU A 806 9.04 -41.79 -7.00
N THR A 807 7.91 -42.20 -6.41
CA THR A 807 6.78 -41.30 -6.15
C THR A 807 6.91 -40.70 -4.76
N TYR A 808 6.67 -39.40 -4.64
CA TYR A 808 6.64 -38.69 -3.37
C TYR A 808 5.42 -37.78 -3.29
N ARG A 809 4.92 -37.58 -2.07
CA ARG A 809 3.78 -36.70 -1.81
C ARG A 809 4.25 -35.45 -1.08
N VAL A 810 3.98 -34.29 -1.65
CA VAL A 810 4.16 -33.02 -0.97
C VAL A 810 2.92 -32.75 -0.12
N ARG A 811 3.13 -32.53 1.17
CA ARG A 811 2.02 -32.31 2.10
C ARG A 811 1.57 -30.84 2.05
N GLY A 812 0.30 -30.61 1.74
CA GLY A 812 -0.38 -29.36 2.04
C GLY A 812 -0.85 -29.40 3.48
N ASP A 813 -0.43 -28.45 4.30
CA ASP A 813 -0.90 -28.39 5.68
C ASP A 813 -2.19 -27.56 5.74
N GLU A 814 -3.32 -28.22 6.00
CA GLU A 814 -4.61 -27.56 6.25
C GLU A 814 -4.54 -26.63 7.48
N ARG A 815 -3.58 -26.86 8.38
CA ARG A 815 -3.30 -25.97 9.51
C ARG A 815 -2.44 -24.77 9.13
N LEU A 816 -1.87 -24.71 7.93
CA LEU A 816 -1.06 -23.57 7.48
C LEU A 816 -1.88 -22.30 7.51
N ALA A 817 -3.13 -22.31 7.03
CA ALA A 817 -4.00 -21.14 7.11
C ALA A 817 -4.24 -20.68 8.55
N THR A 818 -4.45 -21.61 9.49
CA THR A 818 -4.67 -21.31 10.91
C THR A 818 -3.39 -20.87 11.64
N ALA A 819 -2.25 -21.48 11.32
CA ALA A 819 -0.97 -21.16 11.92
C ALA A 819 -0.38 -19.85 11.34
N LEU A 820 -0.61 -19.61 10.04
CA LEU A 820 -0.52 -18.30 9.39
C LEU A 820 -1.75 -17.44 9.63
N ALA A 821 -2.66 -17.80 10.56
CA ALA A 821 -3.63 -16.89 11.19
C ALA A 821 -3.23 -16.52 12.64
N GLY A 822 -2.17 -17.13 13.21
CA GLY A 822 -1.66 -16.85 14.56
C GLY A 822 -0.19 -16.37 14.66
N SER A 823 0.65 -16.59 13.64
CA SER A 823 2.10 -16.28 13.68
C SER A 823 2.57 -15.04 12.91
N GLY A 824 1.78 -14.53 11.97
CA GLY A 824 1.99 -13.26 11.27
C GLY A 824 1.39 -12.09 12.05
N ARG A 825 1.67 -10.85 11.64
CA ARG A 825 0.95 -9.70 12.19
C ARG A 825 -0.44 -9.61 11.55
N TYR A 826 -1.44 -10.20 12.20
CA TYR A 826 -2.84 -10.06 11.77
C TYR A 826 -3.31 -8.65 12.04
N THR A 827 -3.73 -8.00 10.97
CA THR A 827 -4.26 -6.65 11.06
C THR A 827 -5.59 -6.65 10.32
N SER A 828 -6.66 -6.42 11.08
CA SER A 828 -7.98 -6.15 10.53
C SER A 828 -7.95 -4.75 9.93
N GLY A 829 -8.17 -4.64 8.62
CA GLY A 829 -7.88 -3.43 7.85
C GLY A 829 -6.55 -3.59 7.11
N GLY A 830 -6.48 -3.22 5.82
CA GLY A 830 -5.31 -3.48 4.99
C GLY A 830 -4.03 -2.86 5.57
N GLY A 831 -2.88 -3.54 5.41
CA GLY A 831 -1.60 -3.10 5.99
C GLY A 831 -1.19 -1.66 5.61
N ILE A 832 -1.68 -1.16 4.47
CA ILE A 832 -1.51 0.23 4.02
C ILE A 832 -2.28 1.21 4.93
N ALA A 833 -3.50 0.87 5.36
CA ALA A 833 -4.29 1.73 6.24
C ALA A 833 -3.61 1.93 7.60
N GLN A 834 -2.94 0.90 8.12
CA GLN A 834 -2.19 1.01 9.37
C GLN A 834 -0.84 1.71 9.20
N ALA A 835 -0.16 1.54 8.07
CA ALA A 835 1.03 2.33 7.73
C ALA A 835 0.69 3.83 7.63
N ILE A 836 -0.46 4.16 7.03
CA ILE A 836 -1.00 5.53 7.02
C ILE A 836 -1.29 6.02 8.45
N GLN A 837 -1.91 5.20 9.31
CA GLN A 837 -2.14 5.57 10.72
C GLN A 837 -0.85 5.72 11.53
N LEU A 838 0.20 4.97 11.22
CA LEU A 838 1.51 5.05 11.89
C LEU A 838 2.24 6.34 11.51
N VAL A 839 2.19 6.74 10.24
CA VAL A 839 2.86 7.95 9.73
C VAL A 839 2.05 9.21 10.04
N PHE A 840 0.76 9.22 9.74
CA PHE A 840 -0.10 10.39 9.82
C PHE A 840 -0.92 10.49 11.12
N GLY A 841 -0.78 9.52 12.04
CA GLY A 841 -1.59 9.42 13.25
C GLY A 841 -3.04 9.03 12.95
N ASN A 842 -3.93 9.17 13.93
CA ASN A 842 -5.35 8.92 13.69
C ASN A 842 -5.97 10.04 12.82
N LEU A 843 -6.08 9.80 11.50
CA LEU A 843 -6.72 10.70 10.54
C LEU A 843 -8.17 11.07 10.95
N GLU A 844 -8.88 10.21 11.67
CA GLU A 844 -10.23 10.53 12.15
C GLU A 844 -10.24 11.72 13.11
N VAL A 845 -9.19 11.86 13.94
CA VAL A 845 -9.03 13.01 14.85
C VAL A 845 -8.82 14.28 14.04
N LEU A 846 -7.98 14.22 13.01
CA LEU A 846 -7.73 15.35 12.12
C LEU A 846 -9.01 15.76 11.38
N LEU A 847 -9.73 14.79 10.80
CA LEU A 847 -10.99 15.00 10.12
C LEU A 847 -12.04 15.60 11.07
N ALA A 848 -12.14 15.07 12.30
CA ALA A 848 -13.04 15.60 13.33
C ALA A 848 -12.67 17.04 13.73
N ALA A 849 -11.38 17.36 13.84
CA ALA A 849 -10.91 18.72 14.11
C ALA A 849 -11.33 19.69 13.01
N VAL A 850 -11.15 19.30 11.74
CA VAL A 850 -11.55 20.11 10.58
C VAL A 850 -13.08 20.29 10.56
N VAL A 851 -13.86 19.21 10.71
CA VAL A 851 -15.33 19.30 10.77
C VAL A 851 -15.79 20.21 11.91
N ALA A 852 -15.18 20.11 13.09
CA ALA A 852 -15.51 20.96 14.23
C ALA A 852 -15.22 22.44 13.95
N LEU A 853 -14.05 22.76 13.37
CA LEU A 853 -13.67 24.13 13.01
C LEU A 853 -14.63 24.74 11.97
N VAL A 854 -14.95 23.98 10.92
CA VAL A 854 -15.85 24.43 9.85
C VAL A 854 -17.28 24.58 10.38
N SER A 855 -17.74 23.65 11.21
CA SER A 855 -19.06 23.72 11.85
C SER A 855 -19.17 24.96 12.73
N LEU A 856 -18.15 25.23 13.55
CA LEU A 856 -18.11 26.41 14.43
C LEU A 856 -18.11 27.71 13.62
N MET A 857 -17.32 27.80 12.54
CA MET A 857 -17.35 28.94 11.61
C MET A 857 -18.74 29.14 11.04
N THR A 858 -19.35 28.06 10.55
CA THR A 858 -20.66 28.09 9.91
C THR A 858 -21.71 28.57 10.89
N VAL A 859 -21.72 28.02 12.12
CA VAL A 859 -22.63 28.45 13.18
C VAL A 859 -22.42 29.92 13.52
N GLY A 860 -21.17 30.35 13.72
CA GLY A 860 -20.86 31.75 14.06
C GLY A 860 -21.34 32.75 13.01
N SER A 861 -21.02 32.48 11.74
CA SER A 861 -21.34 33.38 10.63
C SER A 861 -22.85 33.41 10.32
N THR A 862 -23.50 32.25 10.29
CA THR A 862 -24.96 32.18 10.08
C THR A 862 -25.74 32.74 11.27
N THR A 863 -25.28 32.54 12.51
CA THR A 863 -25.91 33.12 13.71
C THR A 863 -25.96 34.64 13.60
N ALA A 864 -24.91 35.29 13.09
CA ALA A 864 -24.93 36.74 12.89
C ALA A 864 -25.89 37.19 11.78
N ALA A 865 -25.96 36.44 10.68
CA ALA A 865 -26.94 36.68 9.61
C ALA A 865 -28.38 36.56 10.13
N PHE A 866 -28.67 35.52 10.92
CA PHE A 866 -29.97 35.32 11.54
C PHE A 866 -30.27 36.35 12.63
N THR A 867 -29.29 36.68 13.47
CA THR A 867 -29.41 37.73 14.51
C THR A 867 -29.83 39.04 13.86
N ARG A 868 -29.23 39.41 12.74
CA ARG A 868 -29.65 40.59 11.99
C ARG A 868 -31.10 40.51 11.52
N SER A 869 -31.50 39.40 10.89
CA SER A 869 -32.87 39.24 10.40
C SER A 869 -33.90 39.29 11.54
N THR A 870 -33.59 38.68 12.69
CA THR A 870 -34.48 38.67 13.84
C THR A 870 -34.53 40.04 14.53
N TYR A 871 -33.42 40.77 14.60
CA TYR A 871 -33.39 42.15 15.08
C TYR A 871 -34.20 43.12 14.20
N GLY A 872 -34.22 42.89 12.88
CA GLY A 872 -35.07 43.65 11.94
C GLY A 872 -36.56 43.55 12.29
N VAL A 873 -36.96 42.45 12.92
CA VAL A 873 -38.35 42.12 13.26
C VAL A 873 -38.60 42.17 14.78
N ARG A 874 -37.66 42.75 15.55
CA ARG A 874 -37.74 42.86 17.02
C ARG A 874 -39.02 43.54 17.52
N LYS A 875 -39.51 44.56 16.81
CA LYS A 875 -40.75 45.27 17.18
C LYS A 875 -41.96 44.36 17.03
N THR A 876 -42.02 43.59 15.95
CA THR A 876 -43.07 42.58 15.71
C THR A 876 -43.02 41.47 16.76
N ILE A 877 -41.82 41.00 17.12
CA ILE A 877 -41.63 40.03 18.22
C ILE A 877 -42.09 40.63 19.55
N GLY A 878 -41.77 41.90 19.82
CA GLY A 878 -42.25 42.64 20.99
C GLY A 878 -43.78 42.75 21.05
N VAL A 879 -44.44 43.01 19.91
CA VAL A 879 -45.90 43.02 19.80
C VAL A 879 -46.48 41.63 20.08
N TYR A 880 -45.98 40.56 19.45
CA TYR A 880 -46.46 39.20 19.71
C TYR A 880 -46.34 38.82 21.20
N ARG A 881 -45.24 39.21 21.86
CA ARG A 881 -45.05 38.97 23.29
C ARG A 881 -45.96 39.83 24.17
N ALA A 882 -46.20 41.08 23.78
CA ALA A 882 -47.12 41.97 24.48
C ALA A 882 -48.58 41.49 24.35
N THR A 883 -48.93 40.83 23.24
CA THR A 883 -50.26 40.22 23.01
C THR A 883 -50.40 38.81 23.58
N GLY A 884 -49.42 38.31 24.37
CA GLY A 884 -49.53 37.05 25.11
C GLY A 884 -48.91 35.80 24.46
N ALA A 885 -48.17 35.93 23.34
CA ALA A 885 -47.46 34.78 22.76
C ALA A 885 -46.36 34.26 23.69
N ARG A 886 -46.30 32.94 23.88
CA ARG A 886 -45.26 32.32 24.73
C ARG A 886 -43.92 32.34 24.01
N ARG A 887 -42.82 32.27 24.76
CA ARG A 887 -41.45 32.21 24.21
C ARG A 887 -41.29 31.04 23.21
N THR A 888 -41.99 29.93 23.45
CA THR A 888 -42.03 28.75 22.57
C THR A 888 -42.73 28.99 21.24
N ASP A 889 -43.75 29.86 21.21
CA ASP A 889 -44.55 30.10 20.00
C ASP A 889 -43.75 30.94 19.00
N ILE A 890 -42.99 31.91 19.52
CA ILE A 890 -42.07 32.73 18.72
C ILE A 890 -40.89 31.88 18.24
N LEU A 891 -40.34 31.03 19.10
CA LEU A 891 -39.27 30.11 18.71
C LEU A 891 -39.71 29.16 17.61
N ARG A 892 -40.94 28.60 17.68
CA ARG A 892 -41.51 27.75 16.62
C ARG A 892 -41.66 28.51 15.30
N LEU A 893 -42.14 29.75 15.36
CA LEU A 893 -42.35 30.57 14.16
C LEU A 893 -41.01 30.88 13.46
N VAL A 894 -39.98 31.25 14.23
CA VAL A 894 -38.63 31.46 13.70
C VAL A 894 -38.02 30.15 13.18
N LEU A 895 -38.25 29.03 13.86
CA LEU A 895 -37.74 27.73 13.44
C LEU A 895 -38.35 27.27 12.11
N PHE A 896 -39.65 27.47 11.89
CA PHE A 896 -40.30 27.15 10.61
C PHE A 896 -39.78 28.01 9.46
N ASP A 897 -39.64 29.31 9.66
CA ASP A 897 -39.05 30.21 8.67
C ASP A 897 -37.58 29.83 8.38
N THR A 898 -36.83 29.49 9.42
CA THR A 898 -35.43 29.01 9.31
C THR A 898 -35.36 27.69 8.54
N LEU A 899 -36.31 26.78 8.72
CA LEU A 899 -36.33 25.51 8.01
C LEU A 899 -36.45 25.74 6.49
N LYS A 900 -37.30 26.68 6.07
CA LYS A 900 -37.49 27.04 4.65
C LYS A 900 -36.24 27.69 4.06
N VAL A 901 -35.72 28.72 4.73
CA VAL A 901 -34.52 29.46 4.29
C VAL A 901 -33.29 28.54 4.30
N GLY A 902 -33.15 27.75 5.37
CA GLY A 902 -32.06 26.79 5.55
C GLY A 902 -32.08 25.66 4.52
N LEU A 903 -33.26 25.13 4.16
CA LEU A 903 -33.36 24.10 3.12
C LEU A 903 -32.90 24.62 1.76
N VAL A 904 -33.37 25.80 1.35
CA VAL A 904 -32.96 26.43 0.08
C VAL A 904 -31.48 26.78 0.11
N ALA A 905 -30.98 27.30 1.24
CA ALA A 905 -29.57 27.64 1.39
C ALA A 905 -28.67 26.40 1.34
N SER A 906 -29.05 25.30 2.01
CA SER A 906 -28.34 24.03 1.98
C SER A 906 -28.35 23.40 0.58
N ALA A 907 -29.47 23.44 -0.14
CA ALA A 907 -29.54 22.89 -1.49
C ALA A 907 -28.66 23.69 -2.47
N ALA A 908 -28.71 25.03 -2.43
CA ALA A 908 -27.86 25.87 -3.25
C ALA A 908 -26.38 25.71 -2.88
N ALA A 909 -26.07 25.62 -1.59
CA ALA A 909 -24.71 25.37 -1.11
C ALA A 909 -24.15 24.04 -1.58
N PHE A 910 -24.97 22.99 -1.61
CA PHE A 910 -24.57 21.67 -2.11
C PHE A 910 -24.19 21.74 -3.59
N VAL A 911 -25.03 22.37 -4.42
CA VAL A 911 -24.77 22.54 -5.85
C VAL A 911 -23.48 23.33 -6.10
N ILE A 912 -23.28 24.44 -5.37
CA ILE A 912 -22.06 25.25 -5.48
C ILE A 912 -20.83 24.46 -5.06
N ALA A 913 -20.90 23.73 -3.94
CA ALA A 913 -19.81 22.90 -3.45
C ALA A 913 -19.45 21.79 -4.43
N THR A 914 -20.45 21.09 -4.98
CA THR A 914 -20.24 20.04 -6.00
C THR A 914 -19.64 20.62 -7.28
N ALA A 915 -20.13 21.76 -7.77
CA ALA A 915 -19.57 22.44 -8.93
C ALA A 915 -18.10 22.85 -8.71
N ALA A 916 -17.76 23.35 -7.53
CA ALA A 916 -16.39 23.72 -7.19
C ALA A 916 -15.46 22.50 -7.12
N VAL A 917 -15.89 21.41 -6.47
CA VAL A 917 -15.10 20.17 -6.35
C VAL A 917 -14.92 19.50 -7.71
N THR A 918 -15.97 19.44 -8.53
CA THR A 918 -15.88 18.89 -9.90
C THR A 918 -14.99 19.71 -10.81
N ALA A 919 -15.03 21.06 -10.71
CA ALA A 919 -14.09 21.92 -11.42
C ALA A 919 -12.63 21.65 -11.00
N LEU A 920 -12.35 21.52 -9.70
CA LEU A 920 -11.01 21.20 -9.20
C LEU A 920 -10.54 19.80 -9.63
N LEU A 921 -11.45 18.82 -9.69
CA LEU A 921 -11.15 17.49 -10.24
C LEU A 921 -10.78 17.56 -11.72
N SER A 922 -11.51 18.35 -12.52
CA SER A 922 -11.27 18.47 -13.97
C SER A 922 -9.90 19.10 -14.32
N VAL A 923 -9.33 19.89 -13.40
CA VAL A 923 -8.00 20.50 -13.55
C VAL A 923 -6.89 19.59 -12.97
N GLY A 924 -7.24 18.47 -12.34
CA GLY A 924 -6.29 17.53 -11.74
C GLY A 924 -5.71 17.97 -10.39
N GLU A 925 -6.29 19.00 -9.76
CA GLU A 925 -5.80 19.57 -8.50
C GLU A 925 -6.20 18.77 -7.25
N LEU A 926 -7.16 17.85 -7.38
CA LEU A 926 -7.63 16.99 -6.29
C LEU A 926 -6.98 15.62 -6.33
N ARG A 927 -5.65 15.61 -6.31
CA ARG A 927 -4.82 14.39 -6.20
C ARG A 927 -3.85 14.52 -5.04
N VAL A 928 -3.61 13.42 -4.33
CA VAL A 928 -2.63 13.34 -3.23
C VAL A 928 -1.90 12.00 -3.35
N PHE A 929 -0.56 12.04 -3.44
CA PHE A 929 0.28 10.87 -3.75
C PHE A 929 -0.19 10.11 -5.02
N GLY A 930 -0.65 10.85 -6.03
CA GLY A 930 -1.18 10.29 -7.28
C GLY A 930 -2.64 9.89 -7.25
N VAL A 931 -3.21 9.67 -6.07
CA VAL A 931 -4.58 9.19 -5.88
C VAL A 931 -5.59 10.30 -6.08
N ALA A 932 -6.58 10.09 -6.93
CA ALA A 932 -7.68 11.02 -7.13
C ALA A 932 -8.64 11.04 -5.94
N LEU A 933 -8.89 12.24 -5.41
CA LEU A 933 -9.85 12.46 -4.33
C LEU A 933 -11.24 12.68 -4.94
N THR A 934 -11.85 11.61 -5.45
CA THR A 934 -13.22 11.65 -5.98
C THR A 934 -14.25 11.51 -4.85
N PRO A 935 -15.15 12.49 -4.65
CA PRO A 935 -16.21 12.39 -3.65
C PRO A 935 -17.25 11.33 -4.05
N ALA A 936 -17.75 10.59 -3.06
CA ALA A 936 -18.78 9.58 -3.27
C ALA A 936 -20.18 10.21 -3.21
N PHE A 937 -20.90 10.23 -4.34
CA PHE A 937 -22.27 10.73 -4.42
C PHE A 937 -23.28 9.60 -4.19
N SER A 938 -23.46 9.17 -2.94
CA SER A 938 -24.58 8.29 -2.60
C SER A 938 -25.80 9.11 -2.15
N PRO A 939 -27.05 8.67 -2.42
CA PRO A 939 -28.24 9.37 -1.95
C PRO A 939 -28.25 9.60 -0.43
N GLY A 940 -27.68 8.66 0.33
CA GLY A 940 -27.52 8.77 1.78
C GLY A 940 -26.54 9.86 2.20
N VAL A 941 -25.40 9.98 1.52
CA VAL A 941 -24.41 11.05 1.79
C VAL A 941 -24.99 12.42 1.44
N ILE A 942 -25.68 12.54 0.30
CA ILE A 942 -26.33 13.79 -0.12
C ILE A 942 -27.38 14.23 0.91
N ALA A 943 -28.27 13.31 1.31
CA ALA A 943 -29.29 13.60 2.33
C ALA A 943 -28.64 13.97 3.67
N GLY A 944 -27.60 13.24 4.10
CA GLY A 944 -26.85 13.52 5.31
C GLY A 944 -26.23 14.92 5.32
N MET A 945 -25.63 15.35 4.20
CA MET A 945 -25.04 16.69 4.06
C MET A 945 -26.09 17.80 4.13
N VAL A 946 -27.20 17.66 3.40
CA VAL A 946 -28.29 18.65 3.40
C VAL A 946 -28.92 18.75 4.80
N LEU A 947 -29.13 17.61 5.48
CA LEU A 947 -29.64 17.57 6.85
C LEU A 947 -28.66 18.18 7.86
N ALA A 948 -27.36 17.92 7.72
CA ALA A 948 -26.33 18.54 8.55
C ALA A 948 -26.29 20.06 8.37
N GLY A 949 -26.32 20.54 7.13
CA GLY A 949 -26.40 21.97 6.83
C GLY A 949 -27.65 22.63 7.38
N LEU A 950 -28.80 21.96 7.27
CA LEU A 950 -30.07 22.40 7.86
C LEU A 950 -29.99 22.44 9.39
N GLY A 951 -29.39 21.42 10.02
CA GLY A 951 -29.16 21.35 11.45
C GLY A 951 -28.29 22.52 11.96
N LEU A 952 -27.22 22.86 11.23
CA LEU A 952 -26.39 24.02 11.53
C LEU A 952 -27.16 25.34 11.40
N ALA A 953 -27.98 25.50 10.35
CA ALA A 953 -28.82 26.69 10.19
C ALA A 953 -29.84 26.84 11.33
N VAL A 954 -30.49 25.74 11.72
CA VAL A 954 -31.42 25.70 12.85
C VAL A 954 -30.74 26.04 14.17
N ALA A 955 -29.59 25.42 14.46
CA ALA A 955 -28.82 25.71 15.68
C ALA A 955 -28.45 27.21 15.74
N SER A 956 -28.07 27.78 14.60
CA SER A 956 -27.66 29.18 14.49
C SER A 956 -28.82 30.15 14.68
N ALA A 957 -29.99 29.85 14.12
CA ALA A 957 -31.20 30.64 14.36
C ALA A 957 -31.67 30.55 15.81
N CYS A 958 -31.54 29.38 16.45
CA CYS A 958 -31.83 29.21 17.88
C CYS A 958 -30.90 30.08 18.75
N LEU A 959 -29.60 30.09 18.47
CA LEU A 959 -28.63 30.95 19.18
C LEU A 959 -28.96 32.44 18.98
N ALA A 960 -29.24 32.84 17.73
CA ALA A 960 -29.61 34.21 17.38
C ALA A 960 -30.89 34.69 18.09
N THR A 961 -31.89 33.81 18.19
CA THR A 961 -33.23 34.15 18.73
C THR A 961 -33.27 34.03 20.25
N GLY A 962 -32.50 33.11 20.83
CA GLY A 962 -32.46 32.87 22.28
C GLY A 962 -32.12 34.12 23.08
N TYR A 963 -31.20 34.94 22.58
CA TYR A 963 -30.86 36.22 23.22
C TYR A 963 -32.05 37.20 23.27
N LEU A 964 -32.81 37.31 22.18
CA LEU A 964 -33.98 38.19 22.09
C LEU A 964 -35.16 37.72 22.94
N LEU A 965 -35.30 36.40 23.13
CA LEU A 965 -36.37 35.81 23.95
C LEU A 965 -36.17 36.03 25.46
N LEU A 966 -34.94 36.34 25.89
CA LEU A 966 -34.59 36.63 27.27
C LEU A 966 -34.85 38.09 27.68
N GLN A 967 -34.99 39.02 26.73
CA GLN A 967 -35.23 40.44 27.01
C GLN A 967 -36.69 40.70 27.43
N ASP A 968 -36.98 41.82 28.10
CA ASP A 968 -38.36 42.18 28.42
C ASP A 968 -39.12 42.70 27.20
N PRO A 969 -40.45 42.45 27.08
CA PRO A 969 -41.25 42.88 25.93
C PRO A 969 -41.21 44.40 25.73
N ALA A 970 -41.15 45.16 26.82
CA ALA A 970 -41.05 46.62 26.79
C ALA A 970 -39.73 47.11 26.18
N ALA A 971 -38.62 46.41 26.46
CA ALA A 971 -37.30 46.72 25.91
C ALA A 971 -37.21 46.46 24.40
N LEU A 972 -38.07 45.57 23.86
CA LEU A 972 -38.13 45.26 22.44
C LEU A 972 -38.93 46.29 21.61
N LEU A 973 -39.74 47.13 22.26
CA LEU A 973 -40.63 48.10 21.62
C LEU A 973 -40.05 49.53 21.58
N VAL A 974 -39.12 49.88 22.47
CA VAL A 974 -38.60 51.25 22.66
C VAL A 974 -37.20 51.40 22.04
N ASP A 975 -37.00 52.44 21.21
CA ASP A 975 -35.73 52.70 20.48
C ASP A 975 -34.71 53.56 21.24
N ARG A 976 -34.99 54.00 22.49
CA ARG A 976 -34.09 54.89 23.27
C ARG A 976 -34.00 54.51 24.74
N HIS A 977 -32.80 54.65 25.30
CA HIS A 977 -32.60 54.89 26.74
C HIS A 977 -33.45 56.11 27.13
N ILE A 978 -34.41 55.92 28.03
CA ILE A 978 -34.98 57.03 28.79
C ILE A 978 -33.90 57.42 29.80
N PRO A 979 -33.34 58.65 29.77
CA PRO A 979 -32.48 59.10 30.85
C PRO A 979 -33.34 59.13 32.12
N THR A 980 -32.96 58.39 33.15
CA THR A 980 -33.49 58.65 34.50
C THR A 980 -33.06 60.06 34.89
N PRO A 981 -33.98 60.97 35.25
CA PRO A 981 -33.60 62.29 35.72
C PRO A 981 -32.86 62.13 37.06
N GLU A 982 -31.59 62.55 37.10
CA GLU A 982 -30.90 62.85 38.36
C GLU A 982 -31.62 64.04 39.00
N GLY A 983 -32.39 63.81 40.06
CA GLY A 983 -33.12 64.88 40.72
C GLY A 983 -34.14 64.43 41.77
N GLU A 984 -33.72 63.66 42.78
CA GLU A 984 -34.41 63.61 44.08
C GLU A 984 -33.38 63.94 45.17
N GLY A 985 -33.12 65.23 45.34
CA GLY A 985 -32.52 65.74 46.57
C GLY A 985 -33.57 65.70 47.67
N SER A 986 -33.21 65.10 48.80
CA SER A 986 -34.04 65.03 50.00
C SER A 986 -34.43 66.43 50.47
N ILE A 987 -35.74 66.69 50.51
CA ILE A 987 -36.29 67.75 51.35
C ILE A 987 -36.62 67.09 52.69
N THR A 988 -35.70 67.23 53.65
CA THR A 988 -35.95 66.98 55.06
C THR A 988 -36.91 68.04 55.59
N ASN A 989 -38.03 67.62 56.18
CA ASN A 989 -38.75 68.37 57.18
C ASN A 989 -38.66 67.59 58.50
N GLU A 990 -38.11 68.28 59.50
CA GLU A 990 -37.78 67.88 60.89
C GLU A 990 -36.60 66.93 61.12
#